data_AF-A0A450XF43-F1
#
_entry.id   AF-A0A450XF43-F1
#
_cell.length_a   1.000
_cell.length_b   1.000
_cell.length_c   1.000
_cell.angle_alpha   90.00
_cell.angle_beta   90.00
_cell.angle_gamma   90.00
#
_symmetry.space_group_name_H-M   'P 1'
#
loop_
_entity.id
_entity.type
_entity.pdbx_description
1 polymer ?
#
loop_
_entity_poly.entity_id
_entity_poly.type
_entity_poly.pdbx_seq_one_letter_code
_entity_poly.pdbx_strand_id
1 'polypeptide(L)'
;MITNSFRKNLEERFKDGVIPSWLLHFDQDSEAALHDLLRGRASLGHLSATEPDELLLDWLRGFGPRSYYARLLNDALTAWIDHHWGNPLLSDTGNAVLTSRAWLRTMDTIAASPFVGSEHIASPEDYPLFGAATLLRERVLADRHFLDDMTEAHTHDPQGIAWVALANHQTDRALLDEWWRLISLPPDEPWYRGKYGLMGLRRLPPENPALGGGFNKELAQGLGRLGEALWARTREGWLPEEEMRAEFSSIAHLTMGKNFPDRWHSYWRHLADQHRENDFVSWLPISEAELHQPRHGNPSRIEPDAYSWMKSIKNLTGALIQPTEEVIKQAERLLDEQRHYANATGNMSFLVRTACNFSGHIRVANPQQALAWARMAKGINPWDAHTWTNEAMALVVMEDYAQALGVYSEAILRFPENAVARNGRAEVLKLQGKLDEALAAYEETIDRFPENVVARTGRAEVLKLQEKLEDALAAYEETIDRFPENVVARTGRAEVLKLQGRLDDALAAYEETIDRFPEDVVARNGREGVLRARQGLTDISRHSPWQNAARVERPALDSSKETDGGATSMEVPALNRDEVNLLITDAYLIRRWARQGKENDPWLNTGMQRERARDLLDRLLTERDRNSLAAGESGILSLATGDSMDRQRALDFLRAAVKRFPGSPRVRYALDRAEREEAMAKGDASVMPMLWKKLIRLDRHLFPLQWMGPLLLFARVSLSDQVWQEHAEQLAIWLFPRLQQAKESEPSFYAWWGSAVYGLLFGTAVVRDASELPDMETMRENLRVNYKALVIKEEELLYRHARR
;
A
#
# COMPACT_ATOMS: atom_id res chain seq x y z
N MET A 1 -34.88 29.40 -21.39
CA MET A 1 -35.91 29.30 -20.33
C MET A 1 -35.32 29.27 -18.90
N ILE A 2 -33.99 29.22 -18.69
CA ILE A 2 -33.38 29.09 -17.34
C ILE A 2 -33.08 30.45 -16.68
N THR A 3 -32.74 31.49 -17.45
CA THR A 3 -32.49 32.88 -16.99
C THR A 3 -33.67 33.52 -16.24
N ASN A 4 -34.90 33.04 -16.46
CA ASN A 4 -36.08 33.56 -15.78
C ASN A 4 -36.18 33.13 -14.30
N SER A 5 -35.41 32.17 -13.79
CA SER A 5 -35.52 31.77 -12.38
C SER A 5 -34.73 32.67 -11.44
N PHE A 6 -33.51 33.09 -11.82
CA PHE A 6 -32.67 33.91 -10.94
C PHE A 6 -33.21 35.33 -10.81
N ARG A 7 -33.48 35.99 -11.94
CA ARG A 7 -34.09 37.33 -11.95
C ARG A 7 -35.45 37.36 -11.23
N LYS A 8 -36.30 36.35 -11.44
CA LYS A 8 -37.58 36.25 -10.74
C LYS A 8 -37.40 36.03 -9.24
N ASN A 9 -36.42 35.21 -8.82
CA ASN A 9 -36.08 35.03 -7.41
C ASN A 9 -35.53 36.32 -6.78
N LEU A 10 -34.76 37.12 -7.54
CA LEU A 10 -34.32 38.46 -7.13
C LEU A 10 -35.52 39.40 -6.96
N GLU A 11 -36.39 39.49 -7.95
CA GLU A 11 -37.60 40.32 -7.91
C GLU A 11 -38.53 39.92 -6.75
N GLU A 12 -38.65 38.63 -6.45
CA GLU A 12 -39.43 38.14 -5.31
C GLU A 12 -38.77 38.46 -3.97
N ARG A 13 -37.44 38.37 -3.88
CA ARG A 13 -36.69 38.64 -2.63
C ARG A 13 -36.53 40.13 -2.34
N PHE A 14 -36.55 40.97 -3.37
CA PHE A 14 -36.52 42.44 -3.30
C PHE A 14 -37.86 43.06 -3.67
N LYS A 15 -38.98 42.37 -3.42
CA LYS A 15 -40.33 42.76 -3.86
C LYS A 15 -40.74 44.19 -3.52
N ASP A 16 -40.15 44.77 -2.47
CA ASP A 16 -40.36 46.15 -2.00
C ASP A 16 -39.05 46.98 -1.92
N GLY A 17 -37.97 46.56 -2.60
CA GLY A 17 -36.64 47.17 -2.51
C GLY A 17 -35.91 47.28 -3.86
N VAL A 18 -34.81 48.04 -3.90
CA VAL A 18 -33.99 48.20 -5.11
C VAL A 18 -33.01 47.04 -5.22
N ILE A 19 -33.10 46.23 -6.27
CA ILE A 19 -32.11 45.18 -6.56
C ILE A 19 -30.73 45.84 -6.78
N PRO A 20 -29.70 45.48 -6.02
CA PRO A 20 -28.35 46.02 -6.21
C PRO A 20 -27.84 45.81 -7.63
N SER A 21 -27.17 46.82 -8.20
CA SER A 21 -26.71 46.80 -9.59
C SER A 21 -25.74 45.67 -9.88
N TRP A 22 -24.89 45.29 -8.92
CA TRP A 22 -23.95 44.18 -9.08
C TRP A 22 -24.65 42.82 -9.28
N LEU A 23 -25.83 42.60 -8.69
CA LEU A 23 -26.60 41.35 -8.86
C LEU A 23 -27.27 41.27 -10.22
N LEU A 24 -27.76 42.42 -10.71
CA LEU A 24 -28.28 42.52 -12.07
C LEU A 24 -27.17 42.29 -13.10
N HIS A 25 -25.96 42.78 -12.81
CA HIS A 25 -24.79 42.52 -13.64
C HIS A 25 -24.36 41.05 -13.54
N PHE A 26 -24.40 40.43 -12.35
CA PHE A 26 -24.05 39.03 -12.14
C PHE A 26 -24.96 38.05 -12.90
N ASP A 27 -26.24 38.39 -13.09
CA ASP A 27 -27.16 37.62 -13.95
C ASP A 27 -26.81 37.72 -15.45
N GLN A 28 -26.15 38.80 -15.87
CA GLN A 28 -25.84 39.11 -17.28
C GLN A 28 -24.42 38.67 -17.68
N ASP A 29 -23.45 38.98 -16.83
CA ASP A 29 -22.02 38.68 -16.97
C ASP A 29 -21.47 38.37 -15.57
N SER A 30 -21.58 37.10 -15.19
CA SER A 30 -21.27 36.64 -13.83
C SER A 30 -19.79 36.76 -13.48
N GLU A 31 -18.89 36.54 -14.45
CA GLU A 31 -17.45 36.63 -14.23
C GLU A 31 -16.99 38.08 -14.04
N ALA A 32 -17.43 39.01 -14.90
CA ALA A 32 -17.07 40.42 -14.76
C ALA A 32 -17.62 41.03 -13.45
N ALA A 33 -18.88 40.72 -13.12
CA ALA A 33 -19.49 41.14 -11.86
C ALA A 33 -18.77 40.55 -10.64
N LEU A 34 -18.35 39.28 -10.71
CA LEU A 34 -17.56 38.63 -9.67
C LEU A 34 -16.18 39.28 -9.52
N HIS A 35 -15.51 39.59 -10.63
CA HIS A 35 -14.22 40.25 -10.64
C HIS A 35 -14.28 41.64 -9.96
N ASP A 36 -15.34 42.41 -10.18
CA ASP A 36 -15.56 43.68 -9.47
C ASP A 36 -15.89 43.51 -7.99
N LEU A 37 -16.67 42.48 -7.64
CA LEU A 37 -17.06 42.17 -6.28
C LEU A 37 -15.86 41.76 -5.43
N LEU A 38 -15.05 40.81 -5.91
CA LEU A 38 -13.87 40.28 -5.21
C LEU A 38 -12.84 41.40 -4.93
N ARG A 39 -12.75 42.40 -5.80
CA ARG A 39 -11.89 43.57 -5.62
C ARG A 39 -12.48 44.67 -4.73
N GLY A 40 -13.74 44.53 -4.32
CA GLY A 40 -14.47 45.55 -3.55
C GLY A 40 -14.84 46.79 -4.38
N ARG A 41 -14.94 46.68 -5.72
CA ARG A 41 -15.38 47.77 -6.62
C ARG A 41 -16.88 47.70 -6.96
N ALA A 42 -17.53 46.57 -6.67
CA ALA A 42 -18.95 46.40 -6.91
C ALA A 42 -19.82 47.40 -6.11
N SER A 43 -20.80 48.00 -6.77
CA SER A 43 -21.79 48.86 -6.11
C SER A 43 -22.85 48.00 -5.40
N LEU A 44 -22.65 47.77 -4.10
CA LEU A 44 -23.54 46.96 -3.26
C LEU A 44 -24.88 47.66 -2.91
N GLY A 45 -24.98 48.98 -3.16
CA GLY A 45 -26.18 49.76 -2.88
C GLY A 45 -26.50 49.80 -1.39
N HIS A 46 -27.68 49.30 -1.00
CA HIS A 46 -28.12 49.24 0.40
C HIS A 46 -27.58 48.01 1.16
N LEU A 47 -26.93 47.06 0.47
CA LEU A 47 -26.26 45.94 1.12
C LEU A 47 -24.92 46.43 1.68
N SER A 48 -24.88 46.70 2.98
CA SER A 48 -23.64 46.98 3.70
C SER A 48 -22.99 45.66 4.11
N ALA A 49 -22.14 45.10 3.24
CA ALA A 49 -21.25 44.01 3.63
C ALA A 49 -19.85 44.56 3.91
N THR A 50 -19.32 44.28 5.09
CA THR A 50 -17.91 44.49 5.42
C THR A 50 -17.01 43.62 4.55
N GLU A 51 -17.50 42.44 4.14
CA GLU A 51 -16.78 41.44 3.34
C GLU A 51 -17.68 40.95 2.17
N PRO A 52 -17.36 41.31 0.91
CA PRO A 52 -18.15 40.97 -0.28
C PRO A 52 -18.33 39.47 -0.57
N ASP A 53 -17.41 38.63 -0.10
CA ASP A 53 -17.45 37.16 -0.21
C ASP A 53 -18.46 36.53 0.76
N GLU A 54 -18.69 37.12 1.93
CA GLU A 54 -19.78 36.70 2.82
C GLU A 54 -21.15 36.82 2.14
N LEU A 55 -21.34 37.83 1.27
CA LEU A 55 -22.55 37.95 0.47
C LEU A 55 -22.72 36.75 -0.46
N LEU A 56 -21.65 36.28 -1.10
CA LEU A 56 -21.71 35.10 -1.97
C LEU A 56 -22.14 33.86 -1.18
N LEU A 57 -21.58 33.68 0.01
CA LEU A 57 -21.88 32.57 0.90
C LEU A 57 -23.30 32.62 1.47
N ASP A 58 -23.77 33.79 1.90
CA ASP A 58 -25.13 33.96 2.42
C ASP A 58 -26.20 33.69 1.36
N TRP A 59 -25.90 34.05 0.12
CA TRP A 59 -26.75 33.77 -1.02
C TRP A 59 -26.74 32.29 -1.38
N LEU A 60 -25.56 31.65 -1.33
CA LEU A 60 -25.43 30.22 -1.53
C LEU A 60 -26.19 29.43 -0.46
N ARG A 61 -26.13 29.85 0.82
CA ARG A 61 -26.91 29.29 1.93
C ARG A 61 -28.41 29.55 1.74
N GLY A 62 -28.77 30.76 1.31
CA GLY A 62 -30.16 31.20 1.19
C GLY A 62 -30.93 30.59 0.02
N PHE A 63 -30.29 30.40 -1.14
CA PHE A 63 -30.90 29.74 -2.30
C PHE A 63 -30.69 28.23 -2.30
N GLY A 64 -29.71 27.75 -1.55
CA GLY A 64 -29.36 26.35 -1.43
C GLY A 64 -28.28 25.91 -2.43
N PRO A 65 -27.57 24.80 -2.11
CA PRO A 65 -26.38 24.36 -2.84
C PRO A 65 -26.67 23.83 -4.25
N ARG A 66 -27.92 23.46 -4.56
CA ARG A 66 -28.36 22.99 -5.88
C ARG A 66 -29.10 24.05 -6.69
N SER A 67 -29.09 25.30 -6.23
CA SER A 67 -29.78 26.39 -6.89
C SER A 67 -29.12 26.75 -8.23
N TYR A 68 -29.87 27.47 -9.08
CA TYR A 68 -29.26 28.07 -10.27
C TYR A 68 -28.15 29.05 -9.91
N TYR A 69 -28.29 29.79 -8.81
CA TYR A 69 -27.25 30.68 -8.30
C TYR A 69 -25.96 29.92 -7.96
N ALA A 70 -26.06 28.77 -7.28
CA ALA A 70 -24.90 27.95 -6.94
C ALA A 70 -24.12 27.48 -8.18
N ARG A 71 -24.83 27.11 -9.26
CA ARG A 71 -24.20 26.77 -10.55
C ARG A 71 -23.56 27.98 -11.21
N LEU A 72 -24.27 29.11 -11.27
CA LEU A 72 -23.74 30.34 -11.86
C LEU A 72 -22.48 30.84 -11.13
N LEU A 73 -22.49 30.77 -9.80
CA LEU A 73 -21.33 31.12 -8.97
C LEU A 73 -20.16 30.15 -9.16
N ASN A 74 -20.45 28.84 -9.23
CA ASN A 74 -19.43 27.84 -9.55
C ASN A 74 -18.76 28.14 -10.90
N ASP A 75 -19.55 28.37 -11.94
CA ASP A 75 -19.04 28.60 -13.30
C ASP A 75 -18.24 29.92 -13.37
N ALA A 76 -18.74 30.97 -12.71
CA ALA A 76 -18.04 32.26 -12.63
C ALA A 76 -16.70 32.15 -11.88
N LEU A 77 -16.65 31.48 -10.72
CA LEU A 77 -15.40 31.26 -9.98
C LEU A 77 -14.43 30.39 -10.77
N THR A 78 -14.94 29.37 -11.46
CA THR A 78 -14.11 28.49 -12.32
C THR A 78 -13.46 29.31 -13.43
N ALA A 79 -14.25 30.10 -14.18
CA ALA A 79 -13.73 30.95 -15.25
C ALA A 79 -12.74 32.00 -14.71
N TRP A 80 -13.07 32.64 -13.58
CA TRP A 80 -12.22 33.64 -12.95
C TRP A 80 -10.85 33.07 -12.55
N ILE A 81 -10.82 31.87 -11.93
CA ILE A 81 -9.57 31.19 -11.60
C ILE A 81 -8.78 30.88 -12.87
N ASP A 82 -9.45 30.35 -13.91
CA ASP A 82 -8.81 29.96 -15.16
C ASP A 82 -8.13 31.14 -15.88
N HIS A 83 -8.84 32.27 -15.97
CA HIS A 83 -8.36 33.46 -16.69
C HIS A 83 -7.28 34.25 -15.94
N HIS A 84 -7.22 34.14 -14.61
CA HIS A 84 -6.36 34.99 -13.80
C HIS A 84 -5.20 34.27 -13.11
N TRP A 85 -5.17 32.93 -13.10
CA TRP A 85 -4.05 32.18 -12.50
C TRP A 85 -2.72 32.49 -13.20
N GLY A 86 -1.65 32.62 -12.42
CA GLY A 86 -0.31 32.95 -12.92
C GLY A 86 -0.12 34.43 -13.25
N ASN A 87 -1.14 35.27 -13.08
CA ASN A 87 -1.01 36.72 -13.17
C ASN A 87 -0.90 37.35 -11.77
N PRO A 88 0.30 37.81 -11.34
CA PRO A 88 0.52 38.35 -9.99
C PRO A 88 -0.16 39.70 -9.78
N LEU A 89 -0.58 40.38 -10.85
CA LEU A 89 -1.31 41.65 -10.80
C LEU A 89 -2.51 41.57 -11.74
N LEU A 90 -3.70 41.39 -11.16
CA LEU A 90 -4.94 41.45 -11.93
C LEU A 90 -4.99 42.76 -12.74
N SER A 91 -5.34 42.67 -14.02
CA SER A 91 -5.42 43.84 -14.91
C SER A 91 -6.32 44.93 -14.31
N ASP A 92 -5.93 46.20 -14.51
CA ASP A 92 -6.67 47.38 -14.03
C ASP A 92 -6.85 47.51 -12.50
N THR A 93 -6.12 46.71 -11.70
CA THR A 93 -6.09 46.87 -10.23
C THR A 93 -5.11 47.95 -9.77
N GLY A 94 -3.95 48.06 -10.42
CA GLY A 94 -2.86 48.97 -10.05
C GLY A 94 -2.30 48.76 -8.63
N ASN A 95 -2.69 47.68 -7.93
CA ASN A 95 -2.38 47.46 -6.51
C ASN A 95 -2.33 45.96 -6.17
N ALA A 96 -1.16 45.49 -5.72
CA ALA A 96 -0.93 44.10 -5.29
C ALA A 96 -1.83 43.68 -4.11
N VAL A 97 -2.15 44.60 -3.18
CA VAL A 97 -3.03 44.34 -2.04
C VAL A 97 -4.45 43.99 -2.48
N LEU A 98 -4.96 44.66 -3.53
CA LEU A 98 -6.28 44.35 -4.08
C LEU A 98 -6.27 43.00 -4.81
N THR A 99 -5.15 42.62 -5.40
CA THR A 99 -4.98 41.31 -6.05
C THR A 99 -4.94 40.19 -5.01
N SER A 100 -4.10 40.31 -3.98
CA SER A 100 -4.04 39.33 -2.87
C SER A 100 -5.40 39.18 -2.18
N ARG A 101 -6.10 40.29 -1.90
CA ARG A 101 -7.44 40.26 -1.32
C ARG A 101 -8.49 39.58 -2.20
N ALA A 102 -8.42 39.78 -3.52
CA ALA A 102 -9.34 39.11 -4.44
C ALA A 102 -9.12 37.60 -4.43
N TRP A 103 -7.86 37.14 -4.45
CA TRP A 103 -7.54 35.72 -4.32
C TRP A 103 -7.95 35.15 -2.97
N LEU A 104 -7.71 35.85 -1.86
CA LEU A 104 -8.13 35.44 -0.53
C LEU A 104 -9.65 35.19 -0.48
N ARG A 105 -10.44 36.16 -0.95
CA ARG A 105 -11.90 36.07 -1.03
C ARG A 105 -12.40 34.93 -1.92
N THR A 106 -11.73 34.69 -3.04
CA THR A 106 -12.03 33.54 -3.91
C THR A 106 -11.83 32.23 -3.15
N MET A 107 -10.69 32.07 -2.48
CA MET A 107 -10.38 30.86 -1.72
C MET A 107 -11.32 30.69 -0.52
N ASP A 108 -11.64 31.77 0.19
CA ASP A 108 -12.57 31.77 1.32
C ASP A 108 -13.99 31.39 0.89
N THR A 109 -14.45 31.90 -0.25
CA THR A 109 -15.77 31.54 -0.81
C THR A 109 -15.85 30.05 -1.10
N ILE A 110 -14.79 29.47 -1.68
CA ILE A 110 -14.74 28.02 -1.94
C ILE A 110 -14.60 27.26 -0.62
N ALA A 111 -13.71 27.66 0.28
CA ALA A 111 -13.47 27.00 1.55
C ALA A 111 -14.70 26.99 2.46
N ALA A 112 -15.42 28.10 2.56
CA ALA A 112 -16.57 28.24 3.45
C ALA A 112 -17.90 27.81 2.80
N SER A 113 -17.86 27.23 1.59
CA SER A 113 -19.06 26.73 0.91
C SER A 113 -19.76 25.66 1.78
N PRO A 114 -21.11 25.64 1.82
CA PRO A 114 -21.84 24.74 2.72
C PRO A 114 -21.56 23.26 2.45
N PHE A 115 -21.16 22.53 3.49
CA PHE A 115 -21.03 21.07 3.46
C PHE A 115 -22.43 20.44 3.43
N VAL A 116 -22.77 19.68 2.37
CA VAL A 116 -23.97 18.83 2.39
C VAL A 116 -23.62 17.59 3.21
N GLY A 117 -24.31 17.35 4.34
CA GLY A 117 -24.06 16.21 5.22
C GLY A 117 -24.03 14.87 4.48
N SER A 118 -23.25 13.90 5.01
CA SER A 118 -23.02 12.58 4.41
C SER A 118 -24.27 11.73 4.16
N GLU A 119 -25.43 12.13 4.68
CA GLU A 119 -26.68 11.37 4.57
C GLU A 119 -27.42 11.60 3.22
N HIS A 120 -27.04 12.60 2.41
CA HIS A 120 -27.79 12.99 1.19
C HIS A 120 -26.96 13.16 -0.09
N ILE A 121 -25.72 12.67 -0.14
CA ILE A 121 -24.83 12.82 -1.31
C ILE A 121 -24.95 11.60 -2.23
N ALA A 122 -25.30 11.81 -3.51
CA ALA A 122 -25.33 10.76 -4.53
C ALA A 122 -24.07 10.77 -5.43
N SER A 123 -23.39 11.93 -5.59
CA SER A 123 -22.14 12.09 -6.34
C SER A 123 -21.31 13.28 -5.84
N PRO A 124 -19.95 13.27 -5.92
CA PRO A 124 -19.08 14.43 -5.75
C PRO A 124 -19.52 15.71 -6.49
N GLU A 125 -20.13 15.56 -7.65
CA GLU A 125 -20.63 16.67 -8.49
C GLU A 125 -21.84 17.40 -7.88
N ASP A 126 -22.46 16.84 -6.83
CA ASP A 126 -23.56 17.47 -6.09
C ASP A 126 -23.10 18.56 -5.10
N TYR A 127 -21.78 18.73 -4.95
CA TYR A 127 -21.20 19.75 -4.07
C TYR A 127 -21.30 21.15 -4.69
N PRO A 128 -21.73 22.18 -3.92
CA PRO A 128 -21.66 23.54 -4.43
C PRO A 128 -20.19 23.92 -4.69
N LEU A 129 -19.93 24.62 -5.79
CA LEU A 129 -18.60 25.10 -6.18
C LEU A 129 -17.58 23.99 -6.52
N PHE A 130 -18.03 22.76 -6.81
CA PHE A 130 -17.15 21.63 -7.12
C PHE A 130 -16.21 21.87 -8.32
N GLY A 131 -16.70 22.54 -9.37
CA GLY A 131 -15.88 22.89 -10.54
C GLY A 131 -14.76 23.86 -10.19
N ALA A 132 -15.07 24.89 -9.40
CA ALA A 132 -14.08 25.86 -8.94
C ALA A 132 -13.04 25.21 -8.02
N ALA A 133 -13.47 24.35 -7.09
CA ALA A 133 -12.56 23.59 -6.22
C ALA A 133 -11.67 22.60 -7.00
N THR A 134 -12.20 21.96 -8.04
CA THR A 134 -11.46 21.04 -8.90
C THR A 134 -10.38 21.76 -9.70
N LEU A 135 -10.74 22.88 -10.35
CA LEU A 135 -9.75 23.68 -11.07
C LEU A 135 -8.70 24.26 -10.11
N LEU A 136 -9.12 24.74 -8.94
CA LEU A 136 -8.20 25.20 -7.90
C LEU A 136 -7.19 24.12 -7.52
N ARG A 137 -7.64 22.88 -7.34
CA ARG A 137 -6.77 21.72 -7.07
C ARG A 137 -5.72 21.56 -8.16
N GLU A 138 -6.14 21.54 -9.42
CA GLU A 138 -5.23 21.40 -10.56
C GLU A 138 -4.18 22.51 -10.60
N ARG A 139 -4.62 23.75 -10.38
CA ARG A 139 -3.78 24.94 -10.42
C ARG A 139 -2.77 25.00 -9.27
N VAL A 140 -3.21 24.78 -8.02
CA VAL A 140 -2.34 24.74 -6.84
C VAL A 140 -1.30 23.62 -6.96
N LEU A 141 -1.68 22.44 -7.46
CA LEU A 141 -0.74 21.33 -7.61
C LEU A 141 0.28 21.59 -8.72
N ALA A 142 -0.13 22.24 -9.81
CA ALA A 142 0.74 22.57 -10.94
C ALA A 142 1.73 23.70 -10.63
N ASP A 143 1.29 24.72 -9.88
CA ASP A 143 2.11 25.88 -9.52
C ASP A 143 1.79 26.36 -8.09
N ARG A 144 2.54 25.85 -7.13
CA ARG A 144 2.34 26.14 -5.71
C ARG A 144 2.78 27.55 -5.34
N HIS A 145 3.85 28.05 -5.96
CA HIS A 145 4.49 29.29 -5.56
C HIS A 145 3.67 30.54 -5.93
N PHE A 146 2.77 30.40 -6.91
CA PHE A 146 1.92 31.52 -7.34
C PHE A 146 1.16 32.19 -6.19
N LEU A 147 0.58 31.41 -5.28
CA LEU A 147 -0.17 31.96 -4.14
C LEU A 147 0.75 32.36 -2.98
N ASP A 148 1.91 31.71 -2.82
CA ASP A 148 2.90 32.03 -1.79
C ASP A 148 3.41 33.48 -1.91
N ASP A 149 3.58 33.99 -3.14
CA ASP A 149 3.99 35.38 -3.39
C ASP A 149 2.99 36.42 -2.85
N MET A 150 1.76 36.00 -2.54
CA MET A 150 0.69 36.85 -2.00
C MET A 150 0.45 36.65 -0.50
N THR A 151 1.22 35.77 0.15
CA THR A 151 1.11 35.47 1.58
C THR A 151 1.85 36.52 2.42
N GLU A 152 1.11 37.26 3.24
CA GLU A 152 1.68 38.30 4.12
C GLU A 152 1.83 37.81 5.57
N ALA A 153 0.87 37.02 6.04
CA ALA A 153 0.81 36.48 7.39
C ALA A 153 -0.13 35.28 7.44
N HIS A 154 -0.17 34.57 8.57
CA HIS A 154 -1.10 33.47 8.79
C HIS A 154 -2.58 33.83 8.54
N THR A 155 -3.01 35.06 8.85
CA THR A 155 -4.39 35.53 8.59
C THR A 155 -4.62 35.99 7.15
N HIS A 156 -3.57 36.14 6.36
CA HIS A 156 -3.57 36.63 4.98
C HIS A 156 -2.70 35.68 4.14
N ASP A 157 -3.14 34.43 4.05
CA ASP A 157 -2.44 33.33 3.38
C ASP A 157 -3.38 32.65 2.38
N PRO A 158 -3.46 33.17 1.13
CA PRO A 158 -4.34 32.61 0.09
C PRO A 158 -4.07 31.12 -0.16
N GLN A 159 -2.81 30.69 -0.08
CA GLN A 159 -2.43 29.30 -0.25
C GLN A 159 -2.90 28.42 0.91
N GLY A 160 -2.75 28.89 2.15
CA GLY A 160 -3.29 28.21 3.33
C GLY A 160 -4.81 28.00 3.22
N ILE A 161 -5.54 29.01 2.75
CA ILE A 161 -7.00 28.95 2.55
C ILE A 161 -7.36 28.05 1.37
N ALA A 162 -6.55 28.04 0.30
CA ALA A 162 -6.71 27.08 -0.79
C ALA A 162 -6.62 25.63 -0.27
N TRP A 163 -5.67 25.32 0.62
CA TRP A 163 -5.62 24.01 1.26
C TRP A 163 -6.86 23.69 2.12
N VAL A 164 -7.49 24.70 2.74
CA VAL A 164 -8.79 24.54 3.40
C VAL A 164 -9.87 24.14 2.39
N ALA A 165 -9.95 24.86 1.27
CA ALA A 165 -10.88 24.55 0.19
C ALA A 165 -10.70 23.13 -0.34
N LEU A 166 -9.47 22.72 -0.62
CA LEU A 166 -9.12 21.38 -1.08
C LEU A 166 -9.48 20.30 -0.05
N ALA A 167 -9.22 20.55 1.24
CA ALA A 167 -9.59 19.61 2.29
C ALA A 167 -11.11 19.43 2.40
N ASN A 168 -11.89 20.49 2.15
CA ASN A 168 -13.36 20.46 2.23
C ASN A 168 -14.01 19.77 1.03
N HIS A 169 -13.37 19.83 -0.15
CA HIS A 169 -13.89 19.28 -1.41
C HIS A 169 -13.21 17.98 -1.84
N GLN A 170 -12.35 17.39 -1.01
CA GLN A 170 -11.68 16.14 -1.35
C GLN A 170 -12.68 14.98 -1.42
N THR A 171 -12.64 14.24 -2.52
CA THR A 171 -13.55 13.10 -2.81
C THR A 171 -12.80 11.79 -2.99
N ASP A 172 -11.47 11.86 -3.04
CA ASP A 172 -10.57 10.74 -3.22
C ASP A 172 -9.37 10.90 -2.27
N ARG A 173 -8.46 9.92 -2.32
CA ARG A 173 -7.24 9.90 -1.51
C ARG A 173 -6.01 10.44 -2.25
N ALA A 174 -6.16 11.07 -3.41
CA ALA A 174 -5.01 11.51 -4.22
C ALA A 174 -4.31 12.77 -3.69
N LEU A 175 -4.87 13.45 -2.68
CA LEU A 175 -4.17 14.51 -1.92
C LEU A 175 -3.40 13.99 -0.69
N LEU A 176 -3.38 12.66 -0.44
CA LEU A 176 -2.76 12.11 0.76
C LEU A 176 -1.28 12.49 0.91
N ASP A 177 -0.50 12.40 -0.17
CA ASP A 177 0.93 12.74 -0.14
C ASP A 177 1.15 14.24 0.09
N GLU A 178 0.24 15.09 -0.38
CA GLU A 178 0.28 16.54 -0.14
C GLU A 178 -0.01 16.89 1.32
N TRP A 179 -0.97 16.19 1.94
CA TRP A 179 -1.22 16.33 3.36
C TRP A 179 0.01 15.91 4.19
N TRP A 180 0.69 14.83 3.80
CA TRP A 180 1.95 14.43 4.43
C TRP A 180 3.06 15.47 4.24
N ARG A 181 3.18 16.07 3.06
CA ARG A 181 4.16 17.12 2.78
C ARG A 181 3.94 18.33 3.69
N LEU A 182 2.71 18.83 3.79
CA LEU A 182 2.36 19.95 4.67
C LEU A 182 2.65 19.64 6.14
N ILE A 183 2.38 18.42 6.59
CA ILE A 183 2.64 18.01 7.98
C ILE A 183 4.14 17.87 8.28
N SER A 184 4.94 17.51 7.28
CA SER A 184 6.38 17.34 7.42
C SER A 184 7.14 18.66 7.51
N LEU A 185 6.46 19.80 7.32
CA LEU A 185 6.99 21.16 7.41
C LEU A 185 8.36 21.32 6.72
N PRO A 186 8.46 21.18 5.38
CA PRO A 186 9.72 21.42 4.68
C PRO A 186 10.21 22.86 4.93
N PRO A 187 11.52 23.15 4.73
CA PRO A 187 12.13 24.41 5.19
C PRO A 187 11.49 25.70 4.66
N ASP A 188 10.82 25.62 3.51
CA ASP A 188 10.12 26.69 2.81
C ASP A 188 8.62 26.81 3.21
N GLU A 189 8.11 25.88 4.02
CA GLU A 189 6.71 25.85 4.43
C GLU A 189 6.52 26.54 5.79
N PRO A 190 5.62 27.54 5.88
CA PRO A 190 5.29 28.14 7.17
C PRO A 190 4.75 27.09 8.16
N TRP A 191 5.29 27.09 9.38
CA TRP A 191 4.98 26.07 10.41
C TRP A 191 3.47 25.88 10.66
N TYR A 192 2.70 26.97 10.57
CA TYR A 192 1.27 26.95 10.83
C TYR A 192 0.47 26.23 9.73
N ARG A 193 1.06 25.97 8.54
CA ARG A 193 0.38 25.24 7.46
C ARG A 193 0.20 23.75 7.76
N GLY A 194 0.98 23.20 8.70
CA GLY A 194 0.82 21.81 9.16
C GLY A 194 -0.59 21.50 9.67
N LYS A 195 -1.31 22.48 10.25
CA LYS A 195 -2.71 22.31 10.68
C LYS A 195 -3.67 22.10 9.52
N TYR A 196 -3.39 22.67 8.34
CA TYR A 196 -4.18 22.44 7.13
C TYR A 196 -3.97 21.02 6.62
N GLY A 197 -2.74 20.50 6.72
CA GLY A 197 -2.46 19.09 6.49
C GLY A 197 -3.26 18.16 7.40
N LEU A 198 -3.32 18.45 8.71
CA LEU A 198 -4.17 17.68 9.65
C LEU A 198 -5.65 17.74 9.28
N MET A 199 -6.15 18.91 8.88
CA MET A 199 -7.53 19.05 8.42
C MET A 199 -7.80 18.26 7.14
N GLY A 200 -6.83 18.23 6.22
CA GLY A 200 -6.84 17.38 5.04
C GLY A 200 -6.96 15.90 5.41
N LEU A 201 -6.09 15.40 6.29
CA LEU A 201 -6.15 14.02 6.78
C LEU A 201 -7.46 13.70 7.51
N ARG A 202 -7.99 14.64 8.31
CA ARG A 202 -9.27 14.47 9.01
C ARG A 202 -10.43 14.23 8.05
N ARG A 203 -10.43 14.90 6.89
CA ARG A 203 -11.47 14.80 5.85
C ARG A 203 -11.13 13.80 4.74
N LEU A 204 -10.02 13.08 4.86
CA LEU A 204 -9.63 12.05 3.91
C LEU A 204 -10.68 10.93 3.87
N PRO A 205 -11.14 10.50 2.69
CA PRO A 205 -12.03 9.36 2.58
C PRO A 205 -11.41 8.11 3.21
N PRO A 206 -12.19 7.30 3.97
CA PRO A 206 -11.66 6.10 4.61
C PRO A 206 -11.16 5.12 3.55
N GLU A 207 -10.02 4.49 3.80
CA GLU A 207 -9.43 3.49 2.90
C GLU A 207 -10.39 2.30 2.66
N ASN A 208 -11.17 1.95 3.68
CA ASN A 208 -12.27 0.99 3.59
C ASN A 208 -13.58 1.67 3.98
N PRO A 209 -14.55 1.83 3.06
CA PRO A 209 -15.86 2.42 3.36
C PRO A 209 -16.60 1.75 4.52
N ALA A 210 -16.39 0.44 4.75
CA ALA A 210 -16.99 -0.30 5.86
C ALA A 210 -16.49 0.12 7.25
N LEU A 211 -15.41 0.90 7.31
CA LEU A 211 -14.84 1.48 8.55
C LEU A 211 -15.16 2.97 8.70
N GLY A 212 -16.07 3.52 7.89
CA GLY A 212 -16.52 4.92 7.97
C GLY A 212 -17.03 5.30 9.37
N GLY A 213 -16.67 6.49 9.84
CA GLY A 213 -17.05 7.00 11.17
C GLY A 213 -16.18 6.50 12.35
N GLY A 214 -15.20 5.63 12.10
CA GLY A 214 -14.22 5.19 13.10
C GLY A 214 -13.07 6.18 13.34
N PHE A 215 -12.13 5.80 14.22
CA PHE A 215 -10.92 6.59 14.46
C PHE A 215 -10.06 6.70 13.20
N ASN A 216 -9.73 7.95 12.85
CA ASN A 216 -8.93 8.26 11.68
C ASN A 216 -7.44 8.02 11.98
N LYS A 217 -6.90 6.88 11.50
CA LYS A 217 -5.51 6.47 11.73
C LYS A 217 -4.52 7.44 11.09
N GLU A 218 -4.85 7.98 9.92
CA GLU A 218 -4.02 8.93 9.20
C GLU A 218 -3.93 10.23 9.98
N LEU A 219 -5.04 10.74 10.52
CA LEU A 219 -5.04 11.92 11.37
C LEU A 219 -4.15 11.76 12.61
N ALA A 220 -4.17 10.58 13.25
CA ALA A 220 -3.28 10.31 14.38
C ALA A 220 -1.81 10.31 13.97
N GLN A 221 -1.48 9.58 12.90
CA GLN A 221 -0.13 9.57 12.32
C GLN A 221 0.33 10.97 11.93
N GLY A 222 -0.54 11.77 11.34
CA GLY A 222 -0.28 13.16 10.98
C GLY A 222 -0.02 14.05 12.17
N LEU A 223 -0.76 13.85 13.26
CA LEU A 223 -0.54 14.61 14.47
C LEU A 223 0.83 14.28 15.09
N GLY A 224 1.23 13.01 15.12
CA GLY A 224 2.59 12.67 15.58
C GLY A 224 3.68 13.26 14.69
N ARG A 225 3.54 13.12 13.37
CA ARG A 225 4.49 13.69 12.39
C ARG A 225 4.60 15.21 12.47
N LEU A 226 3.49 15.90 12.72
CA LEU A 226 3.52 17.34 12.94
C LEU A 226 4.32 17.68 14.19
N GLY A 227 4.13 16.93 15.28
CA GLY A 227 4.92 17.06 16.49
C GLY A 227 6.41 16.84 16.23
N GLU A 228 6.77 15.75 15.54
CA GLU A 228 8.16 15.44 15.17
C GLU A 228 8.77 16.55 14.31
N ALA A 229 8.03 17.06 13.33
CA ALA A 229 8.48 18.13 12.44
C ALA A 229 8.70 19.44 13.20
N LEU A 230 7.77 19.85 14.07
CA LEU A 230 7.94 21.04 14.91
C LEU A 230 9.12 20.87 15.87
N TRP A 231 9.25 19.72 16.51
CA TRP A 231 10.39 19.41 17.37
C TRP A 231 11.72 19.47 16.61
N ALA A 232 11.80 18.91 15.41
CA ALA A 232 12.99 19.00 14.58
C ALA A 232 13.35 20.45 14.22
N ARG A 233 12.36 21.26 13.82
CA ARG A 233 12.57 22.69 13.46
C ARG A 233 13.04 23.54 14.63
N THR A 234 12.66 23.21 15.86
CA THR A 234 13.19 23.90 17.05
C THR A 234 14.63 23.52 17.34
N ARG A 235 15.01 22.26 17.13
CA ARG A 235 16.40 21.78 17.30
C ARG A 235 17.36 22.32 16.26
N GLU A 236 16.86 22.59 15.07
CA GLU A 236 17.58 23.28 14.01
C GLU A 236 17.70 24.81 14.23
N GLY A 237 16.98 25.36 15.21
CA GLY A 237 17.00 26.79 15.56
C GLY A 237 16.09 27.68 14.71
N TRP A 238 15.20 27.11 13.90
CA TRP A 238 14.26 27.88 13.07
C TRP A 238 13.05 28.41 13.84
N LEU A 239 12.64 27.71 14.91
CA LEU A 239 11.45 28.03 15.69
C LEU A 239 11.76 27.97 17.20
N PRO A 240 11.06 28.75 18.03
CA PRO A 240 11.29 28.74 19.47
C PRO A 240 10.53 27.58 20.14
N GLU A 241 11.21 26.84 21.04
CA GLU A 241 10.73 25.56 21.57
C GLU A 241 9.48 25.67 22.46
N GLU A 242 9.44 26.64 23.38
CA GLU A 242 8.33 26.75 24.33
C GLU A 242 7.01 27.07 23.62
N GLU A 243 7.01 28.03 22.68
CA GLU A 243 5.84 28.41 21.91
C GLU A 243 5.39 27.27 21.00
N MET A 244 6.30 26.61 20.29
CA MET A 244 5.93 25.52 19.38
C MET A 244 5.41 24.30 20.13
N ARG A 245 5.92 24.01 21.32
CA ARG A 245 5.40 22.93 22.17
C ARG A 245 4.00 23.26 22.70
N ALA A 246 3.77 24.52 23.10
CA ALA A 246 2.44 24.98 23.52
C ALA A 246 1.42 24.92 22.37
N GLU A 247 1.83 25.37 21.17
CA GLU A 247 1.02 25.31 19.96
C GLU A 247 0.71 23.87 19.54
N PHE A 248 1.71 22.99 19.53
CA PHE A 248 1.52 21.57 19.23
C PHE A 248 0.54 20.93 20.22
N SER A 249 0.69 21.21 21.52
CA SER A 249 -0.23 20.73 22.55
C SER A 249 -1.66 21.22 22.28
N SER A 250 -1.85 22.51 21.99
CA SER A 250 -3.16 23.08 21.65
C SER A 250 -3.79 22.40 20.42
N ILE A 251 -3.03 22.27 19.33
CA ILE A 251 -3.44 21.59 18.09
C ILE A 251 -3.81 20.15 18.39
N ALA A 252 -3.03 19.44 19.19
CA ALA A 252 -3.31 18.06 19.55
C ALA A 252 -4.63 17.91 20.31
N HIS A 253 -4.86 18.72 21.36
CA HIS A 253 -6.10 18.68 22.12
C HIS A 253 -7.34 18.94 21.24
N LEU A 254 -7.27 19.94 20.34
CA LEU A 254 -8.33 20.23 19.37
C LEU A 254 -8.48 19.12 18.33
N THR A 255 -7.38 18.46 17.95
CA THR A 255 -7.38 17.40 16.96
C THR A 255 -8.03 16.12 17.49
N MET A 256 -7.68 15.74 18.72
CA MET A 256 -8.18 14.55 19.40
C MET A 256 -9.66 14.67 19.78
N GLY A 257 -10.09 15.86 20.23
CA GLY A 257 -11.44 16.06 20.73
C GLY A 257 -11.76 15.15 21.91
N LYS A 258 -13.04 14.76 22.07
CA LYS A 258 -13.50 13.85 23.15
C LYS A 258 -13.68 12.39 22.70
N ASN A 259 -13.33 12.07 21.47
CA ASN A 259 -13.64 10.77 20.87
C ASN A 259 -12.42 9.83 20.93
N PHE A 260 -12.68 8.54 21.14
CA PHE A 260 -11.67 7.46 21.09
C PHE A 260 -10.44 7.67 21.99
N PRO A 261 -10.61 8.00 23.30
CA PRO A 261 -9.47 8.26 24.19
C PRO A 261 -8.47 7.10 24.19
N ASP A 262 -8.94 5.85 24.26
CA ASP A 262 -8.06 4.66 24.31
C ASP A 262 -7.16 4.51 23.07
N ARG A 263 -7.63 4.91 21.88
CA ARG A 263 -6.83 4.85 20.64
C ARG A 263 -5.77 5.93 20.61
N TRP A 264 -6.10 7.15 21.06
CA TRP A 264 -5.11 8.20 21.24
C TRP A 264 -4.04 7.79 22.25
N HIS A 265 -4.42 7.22 23.40
CA HIS A 265 -3.44 6.72 24.38
C HIS A 265 -2.57 5.60 23.80
N SER A 266 -3.15 4.67 23.04
CA SER A 266 -2.39 3.60 22.37
C SER A 266 -1.41 4.17 21.34
N TYR A 267 -1.83 5.17 20.58
CA TYR A 267 -0.98 5.86 19.62
C TYR A 267 0.15 6.63 20.30
N TRP A 268 -0.14 7.38 21.36
CA TRP A 268 0.88 8.14 22.09
C TRP A 268 1.88 7.25 22.80
N ARG A 269 1.44 6.12 23.37
CA ARG A 269 2.37 5.10 23.89
C ARG A 269 3.31 4.58 22.80
N HIS A 270 2.74 4.22 21.65
CA HIS A 270 3.53 3.76 20.51
C HIS A 270 4.57 4.80 20.07
N LEU A 271 4.18 6.08 19.98
CA LEU A 271 5.09 7.15 19.61
C LEU A 271 6.14 7.43 20.70
N ALA A 272 5.75 7.38 21.98
CA ALA A 272 6.69 7.48 23.11
C ALA A 272 7.73 6.37 23.08
N ASP A 273 7.33 5.12 22.80
CA ASP A 273 8.25 3.99 22.70
C ASP A 273 9.25 4.15 21.55
N GLN A 274 8.84 4.71 20.42
CA GLN A 274 9.73 5.03 19.29
C GLN A 274 10.76 6.11 19.61
N HIS A 275 10.40 7.03 20.51
CA HIS A 275 11.23 8.18 20.88
C HIS A 275 11.85 8.07 22.28
N ARG A 276 11.82 6.89 22.92
CA ARG A 276 12.30 6.66 24.29
C ARG A 276 13.74 7.10 24.57
N GLU A 277 14.55 7.26 23.53
CA GLU A 277 15.97 7.65 23.60
C GLU A 277 16.21 9.14 23.38
N ASN A 278 15.17 9.93 23.05
CA ASN A 278 15.26 11.37 22.81
C ASN A 278 14.21 12.17 23.60
N ASP A 279 14.35 13.49 23.60
CA ASP A 279 13.50 14.38 24.42
C ASP A 279 12.15 14.74 23.79
N PHE A 280 11.84 14.21 22.60
CA PHE A 280 10.54 14.36 21.97
C PHE A 280 9.40 13.79 22.81
N VAL A 281 9.66 12.79 23.66
CA VAL A 281 8.65 12.24 24.59
C VAL A 281 8.02 13.34 25.45
N SER A 282 8.79 14.38 25.80
CA SER A 282 8.28 15.52 26.56
C SER A 282 7.27 16.37 25.79
N TRP A 283 7.31 16.35 24.45
CA TRP A 283 6.38 17.09 23.58
C TRP A 283 5.01 16.43 23.44
N LEU A 284 4.88 15.17 23.86
CA LEU A 284 3.64 14.43 23.70
C LEU A 284 2.51 15.08 24.53
N PRO A 285 1.28 15.17 23.97
CA PRO A 285 0.14 15.83 24.62
C PRO A 285 -0.54 14.90 25.63
N ILE A 286 0.24 14.14 26.39
CA ILE A 286 -0.20 13.15 27.37
C ILE A 286 0.82 13.12 28.52
N SER A 287 0.34 12.96 29.76
CA SER A 287 1.24 12.85 30.91
C SER A 287 1.91 11.48 30.99
N GLU A 288 3.07 11.42 31.64
CA GLU A 288 3.77 10.15 31.92
C GLU A 288 2.87 9.18 32.70
N ALA A 289 2.08 9.69 33.64
CA ALA A 289 1.10 8.88 34.37
C ALA A 289 0.03 8.27 33.45
N GLU A 290 -0.47 9.01 32.46
CA GLU A 290 -1.47 8.53 31.49
C GLU A 290 -0.89 7.55 30.45
N LEU A 291 0.40 7.71 30.09
CA LEU A 291 1.12 6.71 29.28
C LEU A 291 1.15 5.36 29.98
N HIS A 292 1.29 5.33 31.30
CA HIS A 292 1.38 4.11 32.11
C HIS A 292 0.05 3.63 32.72
N GLN A 293 -1.06 4.35 32.53
CA GLN A 293 -2.37 3.93 33.06
C GLN A 293 -2.91 2.67 32.35
N PRO A 294 -3.43 1.68 33.10
CA PRO A 294 -4.08 0.49 32.53
C PRO A 294 -5.29 0.86 31.65
N ARG A 295 -5.57 0.00 30.66
CA ARG A 295 -6.56 0.14 29.56
C ARG A 295 -8.05 0.26 29.97
N HIS A 296 -8.40 1.22 30.82
CA HIS A 296 -9.77 1.47 31.22
C HIS A 296 -10.08 2.96 31.10
N GLY A 297 -10.44 3.39 29.90
CA GLY A 297 -11.06 4.69 29.69
C GLY A 297 -12.25 4.89 30.64
N ASN A 298 -12.41 6.14 31.08
CA ASN A 298 -13.50 6.60 31.94
C ASN A 298 -14.86 6.12 31.37
N PRO A 299 -15.78 5.52 32.17
CA PRO A 299 -17.01 4.95 31.64
C PRO A 299 -17.88 6.01 30.97
N SER A 300 -18.11 5.81 29.67
CA SER A 300 -19.25 6.37 28.95
C SER A 300 -20.56 5.99 29.64
N ARG A 301 -21.65 6.73 29.40
CA ARG A 301 -23.02 6.43 29.90
C ARG A 301 -23.56 5.03 29.52
N ILE A 302 -22.88 4.32 28.64
CA ILE A 302 -23.15 2.93 28.24
C ILE A 302 -22.14 2.06 28.98
N GLU A 303 -22.60 1.27 29.96
CA GLU A 303 -21.77 0.29 30.64
C GLU A 303 -21.57 -0.94 29.74
N PRO A 304 -20.35 -1.51 29.68
CA PRO A 304 -20.13 -2.76 28.97
C PRO A 304 -20.79 -3.91 29.73
N ASP A 305 -21.44 -4.85 29.03
CA ASP A 305 -21.86 -6.14 29.61
C ASP A 305 -20.65 -7.08 29.74
N ALA A 306 -19.61 -6.60 30.42
CA ALA A 306 -18.30 -7.24 30.49
C ALA A 306 -18.37 -8.63 31.11
N TYR A 307 -19.29 -8.85 32.05
CA TYR A 307 -19.51 -10.15 32.69
C TYR A 307 -20.07 -11.17 31.70
N SER A 308 -21.15 -10.83 30.98
CA SER A 308 -21.74 -11.71 29.96
C SER A 308 -20.73 -12.01 28.85
N TRP A 309 -20.02 -10.99 28.37
CA TRP A 309 -18.97 -11.17 27.36
C TRP A 309 -17.87 -12.11 27.84
N MET A 310 -17.33 -11.93 29.05
CA MET A 310 -16.28 -12.84 29.56
C MET A 310 -16.76 -14.28 29.66
N LYS A 311 -18.01 -14.52 30.07
CA LYS A 311 -18.61 -15.86 30.11
C LYS A 311 -18.73 -16.45 28.70
N SER A 312 -19.23 -15.67 27.74
CA SER A 312 -19.37 -16.10 26.34
C SER A 312 -18.01 -16.38 25.69
N ILE A 313 -17.01 -15.52 25.92
CA ILE A 313 -15.64 -15.73 25.44
C ILE A 313 -15.11 -17.05 25.95
N LYS A 314 -15.19 -17.31 27.26
CA LYS A 314 -14.67 -18.57 27.85
C LYS A 314 -15.30 -19.80 27.22
N ASN A 315 -16.61 -19.78 27.01
CA ASN A 315 -17.34 -20.90 26.39
C ASN A 315 -16.96 -21.09 24.92
N LEU A 316 -16.90 -20.00 24.14
CA LEU A 316 -16.61 -20.05 22.71
C LEU A 316 -15.15 -20.43 22.44
N THR A 317 -14.21 -19.95 23.26
CA THR A 317 -12.77 -20.17 23.06
C THR A 317 -12.41 -21.66 23.03
N GLY A 318 -13.00 -22.47 23.91
CA GLY A 318 -12.81 -23.93 23.88
C GLY A 318 -13.47 -24.60 22.67
N ALA A 319 -14.66 -24.14 22.29
CA ALA A 319 -15.40 -24.68 21.14
C ALA A 319 -14.74 -24.33 19.80
N LEU A 320 -14.01 -23.22 19.71
CA LEU A 320 -13.32 -22.77 18.50
C LEU A 320 -12.13 -23.66 18.09
N ILE A 321 -11.65 -24.53 18.98
CA ILE A 321 -10.62 -25.54 18.63
C ILE A 321 -11.18 -26.57 17.64
N GLN A 322 -12.47 -26.88 17.73
CA GLN A 322 -13.22 -27.75 16.80
C GLN A 322 -14.54 -27.06 16.42
N PRO A 323 -14.48 -26.03 15.57
CA PRO A 323 -15.59 -25.11 15.35
C PRO A 323 -16.71 -25.74 14.51
N THR A 324 -17.95 -25.47 14.89
CA THR A 324 -19.12 -25.64 14.01
C THR A 324 -19.51 -24.29 13.42
N GLU A 325 -20.27 -24.27 12.33
CA GLU A 325 -20.80 -23.01 11.76
C GLU A 325 -21.56 -22.18 12.79
N GLU A 326 -22.29 -22.83 13.69
CA GLU A 326 -23.05 -22.16 14.75
C GLU A 326 -22.12 -21.49 15.78
N VAL A 327 -21.02 -22.14 16.16
CA VAL A 327 -20.02 -21.55 17.07
C VAL A 327 -19.36 -20.32 16.43
N ILE A 328 -19.08 -20.37 15.13
CA ILE A 328 -18.51 -19.22 14.39
C ILE A 328 -19.51 -18.06 14.36
N LYS A 329 -20.79 -18.32 14.04
CA LYS A 329 -21.85 -17.28 14.06
C LYS A 329 -22.04 -16.65 15.44
N GLN A 330 -21.96 -17.45 16.51
CA GLN A 330 -22.03 -16.93 17.88
C GLN A 330 -20.82 -16.05 18.22
N ALA A 331 -19.62 -16.44 17.77
CA ALA A 331 -18.41 -15.62 17.91
C ALA A 331 -18.53 -14.30 17.13
N GLU A 332 -19.03 -14.32 15.90
CA GLU A 332 -19.26 -13.12 15.08
C GLU A 332 -20.27 -12.17 15.71
N ARG A 333 -21.39 -12.70 16.22
CA ARG A 333 -22.40 -11.90 16.92
C ARG A 333 -21.82 -11.17 18.13
N LEU A 334 -20.98 -11.86 18.92
CA LEU A 334 -20.30 -11.25 20.06
C LEU A 334 -19.32 -10.14 19.62
N LEU A 335 -18.57 -10.37 18.55
CA LEU A 335 -17.68 -9.36 17.99
C LEU A 335 -18.45 -8.15 17.47
N ASP A 336 -19.63 -8.33 16.88
CA ASP A 336 -20.48 -7.23 16.40
C ASP A 336 -21.10 -6.43 17.56
N GLU A 337 -21.54 -7.11 18.63
CA GLU A 337 -22.00 -6.46 19.87
C GLU A 337 -20.88 -5.59 20.49
N GLN A 338 -19.68 -6.15 20.60
CA GLN A 338 -18.51 -5.42 21.08
C GLN A 338 -18.12 -4.28 20.12
N ARG A 339 -18.30 -4.45 18.81
CA ARG A 339 -18.06 -3.37 17.82
C ARG A 339 -19.04 -2.23 17.98
N HIS A 340 -20.32 -2.52 18.21
CA HIS A 340 -21.31 -1.49 18.47
C HIS A 340 -20.97 -0.69 19.73
N TYR A 341 -20.66 -1.37 20.83
CA TYR A 341 -20.18 -0.73 22.05
C TYR A 341 -18.95 0.13 21.79
N ALA A 342 -17.97 -0.41 21.06
CA ALA A 342 -16.72 0.27 20.84
C ALA A 342 -16.86 1.49 19.90
N ASN A 343 -17.79 1.46 18.95
CA ASN A 343 -18.16 2.63 18.15
C ASN A 343 -18.90 3.70 18.98
N ALA A 344 -19.75 3.28 19.92
CA ALA A 344 -20.52 4.19 20.76
C ALA A 344 -19.68 4.85 21.87
N THR A 345 -18.67 4.16 22.37
CA THR A 345 -17.90 4.57 23.56
C THR A 345 -16.45 4.93 23.27
N GLY A 346 -15.92 4.50 22.12
CA GLY A 346 -14.51 4.58 21.78
C GLY A 346 -13.62 3.51 22.45
N ASN A 347 -14.17 2.70 23.37
CA ASN A 347 -13.43 1.63 24.05
C ASN A 347 -13.45 0.33 23.23
N MET A 348 -12.36 0.07 22.51
CA MET A 348 -12.20 -1.11 21.65
C MET A 348 -11.48 -2.28 22.34
N SER A 349 -11.07 -2.14 23.61
CA SER A 349 -10.20 -3.10 24.30
C SER A 349 -10.79 -4.51 24.30
N PHE A 350 -12.10 -4.60 24.56
CA PHE A 350 -12.84 -5.87 24.51
C PHE A 350 -12.82 -6.48 23.11
N LEU A 351 -13.15 -5.70 22.09
CA LEU A 351 -13.22 -6.18 20.71
C LEU A 351 -11.87 -6.71 20.20
N VAL A 352 -10.80 -5.92 20.36
CA VAL A 352 -9.47 -6.30 19.89
C VAL A 352 -8.98 -7.58 20.58
N ARG A 353 -9.14 -7.65 21.91
CA ARG A 353 -8.72 -8.81 22.71
C ARG A 353 -9.52 -10.05 22.32
N THR A 354 -10.84 -9.92 22.17
CA THR A 354 -11.72 -11.03 21.79
C THR A 354 -11.40 -11.53 20.38
N ALA A 355 -11.24 -10.62 19.41
CA ALA A 355 -10.90 -10.98 18.03
C ALA A 355 -9.53 -11.68 17.93
N CYS A 356 -8.51 -11.19 18.64
CA CYS A 356 -7.21 -11.85 18.69
C CYS A 356 -7.29 -13.23 19.36
N ASN A 357 -8.04 -13.34 20.46
CA ASN A 357 -8.23 -14.61 21.17
C ASN A 357 -8.93 -15.65 20.28
N PHE A 358 -10.06 -15.28 19.68
CA PHE A 358 -10.79 -16.16 18.77
C PHE A 358 -9.98 -16.56 17.54
N SER A 359 -9.25 -15.62 16.95
CA SER A 359 -8.32 -15.89 15.85
C SER A 359 -7.25 -16.90 16.25
N GLY A 360 -6.67 -16.79 17.46
CA GLY A 360 -5.69 -17.75 17.97
C GLY A 360 -6.25 -19.17 18.13
N HIS A 361 -7.47 -19.29 18.67
CA HIS A 361 -8.07 -20.61 18.94
C HIS A 361 -8.63 -21.31 17.71
N ILE A 362 -9.18 -20.57 16.74
CA ILE A 362 -9.74 -21.15 15.52
C ILE A 362 -8.67 -21.43 14.46
N ARG A 363 -7.46 -20.87 14.60
CA ARG A 363 -6.43 -20.80 13.55
C ARG A 363 -6.14 -22.11 12.84
N VAL A 364 -6.00 -23.20 13.60
CA VAL A 364 -5.68 -24.52 13.04
C VAL A 364 -6.88 -25.13 12.31
N ALA A 365 -8.09 -24.94 12.84
CA ALA A 365 -9.30 -25.55 12.30
C ALA A 365 -9.92 -24.75 11.14
N ASN A 366 -9.81 -23.42 11.16
CA ASN A 366 -10.30 -22.53 10.12
C ASN A 366 -9.39 -21.29 10.01
N PRO A 367 -8.27 -21.40 9.28
CA PRO A 367 -7.29 -20.34 9.19
C PRO A 367 -7.79 -19.11 8.41
N GLN A 368 -8.74 -19.27 7.48
CA GLN A 368 -9.36 -18.16 6.75
C GLN A 368 -10.15 -17.25 7.70
N GLN A 369 -10.97 -17.85 8.58
CA GLN A 369 -11.70 -17.08 9.59
C GLN A 369 -10.76 -16.44 10.62
N ALA A 370 -9.71 -17.16 11.03
CA ALA A 370 -8.69 -16.62 11.91
C ALA A 370 -8.00 -15.38 11.31
N LEU A 371 -7.69 -15.42 10.01
CA LEU A 371 -7.11 -14.29 9.28
C LEU A 371 -8.08 -13.10 9.21
N ALA A 372 -9.36 -13.36 8.96
CA ALA A 372 -10.39 -12.31 8.95
C ALA A 372 -10.48 -11.58 10.30
N TRP A 373 -10.55 -12.32 11.41
CA TRP A 373 -10.58 -11.73 12.75
C TRP A 373 -9.27 -11.05 13.15
N ALA A 374 -8.12 -11.59 12.73
CA ALA A 374 -6.83 -10.95 12.96
C ALA A 374 -6.71 -9.60 12.22
N ARG A 375 -7.10 -9.56 10.94
CA ARG A 375 -7.12 -8.34 10.12
C ARG A 375 -8.10 -7.31 10.68
N MET A 376 -9.26 -7.76 11.18
CA MET A 376 -10.19 -6.89 11.89
C MET A 376 -9.53 -6.26 13.13
N ALA A 377 -8.88 -7.07 13.98
CA ALA A 377 -8.19 -6.58 15.16
C ALA A 377 -7.08 -5.58 14.81
N LYS A 378 -6.28 -5.85 13.77
CA LYS A 378 -5.24 -4.95 13.26
C LYS A 378 -5.82 -3.65 12.71
N GLY A 379 -6.90 -3.72 11.94
CA GLY A 379 -7.60 -2.53 11.42
C GLY A 379 -8.17 -1.64 12.53
N ILE A 380 -8.60 -2.25 13.64
CA ILE A 380 -9.09 -1.53 14.82
C ILE A 380 -7.95 -0.94 15.64
N ASN A 381 -6.88 -1.69 15.89
CA ASN A 381 -5.72 -1.21 16.65
C ASN A 381 -4.40 -1.59 15.95
N PRO A 382 -3.95 -0.76 15.00
CA PRO A 382 -2.71 -1.00 14.27
C PRO A 382 -1.46 -0.65 15.09
N TRP A 383 -1.59 -0.11 16.30
CA TRP A 383 -0.47 0.27 17.19
C TRP A 383 -0.22 -0.76 18.31
N ASP A 384 -0.85 -1.93 18.25
CA ASP A 384 -0.59 -3.04 19.17
C ASP A 384 0.13 -4.14 18.40
N ALA A 385 1.38 -4.43 18.75
CA ALA A 385 2.18 -5.46 18.09
C ALA A 385 1.48 -6.84 18.07
N HIS A 386 0.64 -7.12 19.07
CA HIS A 386 -0.12 -8.37 19.14
C HIS A 386 -1.09 -8.56 17.96
N THR A 387 -1.68 -7.47 17.44
CA THR A 387 -2.62 -7.57 16.31
C THR A 387 -1.90 -7.96 15.02
N TRP A 388 -0.67 -7.47 14.84
CA TRP A 388 0.20 -7.80 13.71
C TRP A 388 0.72 -9.23 13.78
N THR A 389 1.24 -9.66 14.93
CA THR A 389 1.74 -11.04 15.09
C THR A 389 0.62 -12.04 14.95
N ASN A 390 -0.59 -11.73 15.41
CA ASN A 390 -1.74 -12.62 15.28
C ASN A 390 -2.18 -12.82 13.81
N GLU A 391 -2.12 -11.76 12.98
CA GLU A 391 -2.34 -11.90 11.52
C GLU A 391 -1.24 -12.73 10.87
N ALA A 392 0.02 -12.43 11.17
CA ALA A 392 1.15 -13.15 10.61
C ALA A 392 1.08 -14.64 10.96
N MET A 393 0.73 -15.00 12.19
CA MET A 393 0.56 -16.41 12.57
C MET A 393 -0.60 -17.09 11.82
N ALA A 394 -1.72 -16.39 11.56
CA ALA A 394 -2.79 -16.94 10.74
C ALA A 394 -2.31 -17.25 9.32
N LEU A 395 -1.51 -16.36 8.73
CA LEU A 395 -0.87 -16.58 7.43
C LEU A 395 0.13 -17.75 7.44
N VAL A 396 0.89 -17.93 8.53
CA VAL A 396 1.81 -19.08 8.70
C VAL A 396 1.05 -20.40 8.65
N VAL A 397 -0.10 -20.50 9.32
CA VAL A 397 -0.94 -21.73 9.29
C VAL A 397 -1.56 -21.96 7.91
N MET A 398 -1.77 -20.90 7.13
CA MET A 398 -2.18 -21.00 5.71
C MET A 398 -1.03 -21.34 4.76
N GLU A 399 0.20 -21.48 5.28
CA GLU A 399 1.43 -21.65 4.48
C GLU A 399 1.70 -20.49 3.51
N ASP A 400 1.04 -19.34 3.69
CA ASP A 400 1.34 -18.10 2.95
C ASP A 400 2.52 -17.39 3.59
N TYR A 401 3.68 -18.04 3.48
CA TYR A 401 4.93 -17.58 4.08
C TYR A 401 5.39 -16.24 3.50
N ALA A 402 5.03 -15.92 2.25
CA ALA A 402 5.37 -14.64 1.63
C ALA A 402 4.64 -13.48 2.31
N GLN A 403 3.32 -13.57 2.48
CA GLN A 403 2.57 -12.56 3.21
C GLN A 403 2.96 -12.55 4.70
N ALA A 404 3.17 -13.72 5.33
CA ALA A 404 3.59 -13.79 6.72
C ALA A 404 4.92 -13.06 6.97
N LEU A 405 5.93 -13.25 6.11
CA LEU A 405 7.20 -12.53 6.17
C LEU A 405 7.01 -11.02 5.99
N GLY A 406 6.14 -10.60 5.07
CA GLY A 406 5.78 -9.20 4.88
C GLY A 406 5.20 -8.58 6.16
N VAL A 407 4.20 -9.24 6.77
CA VAL A 407 3.56 -8.77 8.00
C VAL A 407 4.52 -8.77 9.18
N TYR A 408 5.34 -9.81 9.36
CA TYR A 408 6.35 -9.83 10.42
C TYR A 408 7.42 -8.76 10.23
N SER A 409 7.87 -8.50 8.99
CA SER A 409 8.85 -7.46 8.70
C SER A 409 8.30 -6.07 8.99
N GLU A 410 7.04 -5.80 8.60
CA GLU A 410 6.38 -4.54 8.94
C GLU A 410 6.16 -4.41 10.46
N ALA A 411 5.80 -5.51 11.14
CA ALA A 411 5.66 -5.52 12.59
C ALA A 411 7.00 -5.22 13.30
N ILE A 412 8.12 -5.75 12.81
CA ILE A 412 9.46 -5.47 13.36
C ILE A 412 9.82 -3.99 13.16
N LEU A 413 9.53 -3.43 11.99
CA LEU A 413 9.78 -2.02 11.70
C LEU A 413 8.96 -1.09 12.61
N ARG A 414 7.68 -1.42 12.82
CA ARG A 414 6.77 -0.62 13.65
C ARG A 414 7.02 -0.81 15.15
N PHE A 415 7.34 -2.02 15.57
CA PHE A 415 7.51 -2.41 16.97
C PHE A 415 8.90 -3.02 17.18
N PRO A 416 9.96 -2.19 17.18
CA PRO A 416 11.33 -2.68 17.27
C PRO A 416 11.62 -3.39 18.61
N GLU A 417 10.80 -3.22 19.64
CA GLU A 417 10.95 -3.93 20.93
C GLU A 417 10.13 -5.23 21.00
N ASN A 418 9.41 -5.61 19.94
CA ASN A 418 8.62 -6.83 19.93
C ASN A 418 9.44 -8.04 19.46
N ALA A 419 9.87 -8.88 20.42
CA ALA A 419 10.63 -10.08 20.11
C ALA A 419 9.79 -11.20 19.47
N VAL A 420 8.46 -11.20 19.67
CA VAL A 420 7.55 -12.20 19.07
C VAL A 420 7.53 -12.08 17.55
N ALA A 421 7.51 -10.86 17.01
CA ALA A 421 7.55 -10.64 15.57
C ALA A 421 8.88 -11.11 14.94
N ARG A 422 10.01 -10.89 15.61
CA ARG A 422 11.32 -11.37 15.15
C ARG A 422 11.42 -12.89 15.18
N ASN A 423 11.01 -13.51 16.28
CA ASN A 423 10.93 -14.96 16.38
C ASN A 423 10.00 -15.56 15.31
N GLY A 424 8.86 -14.91 15.05
CA GLY A 424 7.94 -15.29 13.99
C GLY A 424 8.59 -15.24 12.62
N ARG A 425 9.30 -14.15 12.28
CA ARG A 425 10.07 -14.05 11.02
C ARG A 425 11.08 -15.18 10.87
N ALA A 426 11.88 -15.45 11.92
CA ALA A 426 12.86 -16.53 11.93
C ALA A 426 12.20 -17.91 11.76
N GLU A 427 11.05 -18.13 12.41
CA GLU A 427 10.27 -19.35 12.26
C GLU A 427 9.77 -19.54 10.83
N VAL A 428 9.29 -18.49 10.17
CA VAL A 428 8.85 -18.57 8.76
C VAL A 428 10.03 -18.90 7.84
N LEU A 429 11.20 -18.29 8.05
CA LEU A 429 12.42 -18.62 7.29
C LEU A 429 12.81 -20.09 7.48
N LYS A 430 12.71 -20.60 8.72
CA LYS A 430 12.94 -22.02 9.03
C LYS A 430 11.95 -22.93 8.29
N LEU A 431 10.65 -22.60 8.32
CA LEU A 431 9.60 -23.35 7.62
C LEU A 431 9.77 -23.33 6.08
N GLN A 432 10.36 -22.27 5.53
CA GLN A 432 10.73 -22.19 4.11
C GLN A 432 12.02 -22.95 3.76
N GLY A 433 12.69 -23.61 4.73
CA GLY A 433 13.96 -24.30 4.52
C GLY A 433 15.16 -23.37 4.36
N LYS A 434 15.00 -22.07 4.57
CA LYS A 434 16.07 -21.06 4.50
C LYS A 434 16.85 -21.05 5.82
N LEU A 435 17.51 -22.17 6.12
CA LEU A 435 18.09 -22.42 7.44
C LEU A 435 19.17 -21.40 7.81
N ASP A 436 20.02 -20.96 6.88
CA ASP A 436 21.04 -19.93 7.18
C ASP A 436 20.42 -18.55 7.50
N GLU A 437 19.38 -18.16 6.77
CA GLU A 437 18.64 -16.91 7.04
C GLU A 437 17.89 -16.99 8.38
N ALA A 438 17.32 -18.17 8.70
CA ALA A 438 16.64 -18.42 9.97
C ALA A 438 17.61 -18.38 11.15
N LEU A 439 18.80 -18.98 11.00
CA LEU A 439 19.86 -18.96 12.01
C LEU A 439 20.26 -17.51 12.31
N ALA A 440 20.59 -16.74 11.27
CA ALA A 440 20.94 -15.33 11.42
C ALA A 440 19.82 -14.50 12.06
N ALA A 441 18.56 -14.76 11.71
CA ALA A 441 17.42 -14.06 12.30
C ALA A 441 17.20 -14.39 13.79
N TYR A 442 17.42 -15.65 14.21
CA TYR A 442 17.39 -16.00 15.63
C TYR A 442 18.57 -15.39 16.39
N GLU A 443 19.77 -15.37 15.80
CA GLU A 443 20.95 -14.73 16.40
C GLU A 443 20.75 -13.22 16.59
N GLU A 444 20.23 -12.51 15.57
CA GLU A 444 19.83 -11.10 15.69
C GLU A 444 18.83 -10.88 16.85
N THR A 445 17.91 -11.82 17.03
CA THR A 445 16.91 -11.74 18.10
C THR A 445 17.53 -11.99 19.46
N ILE A 446 18.50 -12.90 19.58
CA ILE A 446 19.25 -13.17 20.82
C ILE A 446 20.11 -11.95 21.19
N ASP A 447 20.80 -11.36 20.22
CA ASP A 447 21.63 -10.17 20.43
C ASP A 447 20.81 -9.00 20.95
N ARG A 448 19.63 -8.76 20.37
CA ARG A 448 18.73 -7.68 20.80
C ARG A 448 17.96 -8.02 22.08
N PHE A 449 17.56 -9.28 22.26
CA PHE A 449 16.80 -9.74 23.41
C PHE A 449 17.50 -10.93 24.09
N PRO A 450 18.54 -10.66 24.91
CA PRO A 450 19.31 -11.71 25.56
C PRO A 450 18.52 -12.57 26.54
N GLU A 451 17.28 -12.24 26.89
CA GLU A 451 16.42 -13.10 27.72
C GLU A 451 15.37 -13.88 26.93
N ASN A 452 15.40 -13.81 25.60
CA ASN A 452 14.44 -14.52 24.75
C ASN A 452 14.81 -16.00 24.60
N VAL A 453 14.16 -16.87 25.40
CA VAL A 453 14.39 -18.32 25.35
C VAL A 453 13.91 -18.96 24.05
N VAL A 454 12.86 -18.42 23.41
CA VAL A 454 12.30 -18.94 22.16
C VAL A 454 13.30 -18.76 21.01
N ALA A 455 14.02 -17.64 20.97
CA ALA A 455 15.05 -17.40 19.96
C ALA A 455 16.22 -18.39 20.11
N ARG A 456 16.61 -18.69 21.36
CA ARG A 456 17.69 -19.65 21.65
C ARG A 456 17.33 -21.08 21.27
N THR A 457 16.14 -21.54 21.65
CA THR A 457 15.68 -22.88 21.23
C THR A 457 15.47 -22.94 19.72
N GLY A 458 15.02 -21.84 19.09
CA GLY A 458 14.93 -21.71 17.63
C GLY A 458 16.29 -21.83 16.94
N ARG A 459 17.33 -21.16 17.44
CA ARG A 459 18.71 -21.30 16.97
C ARG A 459 19.20 -22.75 17.06
N ALA A 460 19.04 -23.38 18.22
CA ALA A 460 19.44 -24.78 18.43
C ALA A 460 18.70 -25.74 17.49
N GLU A 461 17.41 -25.51 17.27
CA GLU A 461 16.59 -26.29 16.33
C GLU A 461 17.09 -26.12 14.88
N VAL A 462 17.43 -24.91 14.46
CA VAL A 462 17.98 -24.66 13.12
C VAL A 462 19.33 -25.36 12.93
N LEU A 463 20.23 -25.30 13.93
CA LEU A 463 21.50 -26.03 13.90
C LEU A 463 21.29 -27.54 13.77
N LYS A 464 20.30 -28.09 14.49
CA LYS A 464 19.91 -29.50 14.37
C LYS A 464 19.42 -29.82 12.95
N LEU A 465 18.57 -28.97 12.37
CA LEU A 465 18.07 -29.12 10.99
C LEU A 465 19.18 -28.98 9.93
N GLN A 466 20.26 -28.26 10.23
CA GLN A 466 21.48 -28.19 9.41
C GLN A 466 22.41 -29.40 9.59
N GLU A 467 22.02 -30.41 10.38
CA GLU A 467 22.85 -31.57 10.75
C GLU A 467 24.14 -31.22 11.53
N LYS A 468 24.25 -29.99 12.06
CA LYS A 468 25.33 -29.56 12.95
C LYS A 468 25.03 -30.00 14.39
N LEU A 469 24.98 -31.32 14.59
CA LEU A 469 24.46 -31.90 15.83
C LEU A 469 25.26 -31.50 17.07
N GLU A 470 26.57 -31.34 17.00
CA GLU A 470 27.38 -30.89 18.15
C GLU A 470 27.10 -29.42 18.51
N ASP A 471 26.98 -28.54 17.51
CA ASP A 471 26.64 -27.13 17.75
C ASP A 471 25.21 -27.00 18.30
N ALA A 472 24.28 -27.84 17.81
CA ALA A 472 22.91 -27.90 18.31
C ALA A 472 22.85 -28.40 19.77
N LEU A 473 23.63 -29.43 20.10
CA LEU A 473 23.73 -29.95 21.46
C LEU A 473 24.26 -28.87 22.42
N ALA A 474 25.36 -28.21 22.05
CA ALA A 474 25.93 -27.11 22.82
C ALA A 474 24.94 -25.95 22.99
N ALA A 475 24.20 -25.58 21.94
CA ALA A 475 23.20 -24.52 22.00
C ALA A 475 22.00 -24.87 22.90
N TYR A 476 21.55 -26.13 22.91
CA TYR A 476 20.52 -26.57 23.86
C TYR A 476 21.04 -26.59 25.30
N GLU A 477 22.27 -27.04 25.53
CA GLU A 477 22.90 -27.04 26.87
C GLU A 477 23.06 -25.62 27.41
N GLU A 478 23.57 -24.68 26.60
CA GLU A 478 23.63 -23.24 26.94
C GLU A 478 22.24 -22.69 27.31
N THR A 479 21.21 -23.11 26.57
CA THR A 479 19.83 -22.69 26.84
C THR A 479 19.31 -23.27 28.15
N ILE A 480 19.63 -24.52 28.47
CA ILE A 480 19.23 -25.18 29.73
C ILE A 480 19.94 -24.52 30.92
N ASP A 481 21.23 -24.20 30.79
CA ASP A 481 22.02 -23.56 31.84
C ASP A 481 21.44 -22.18 32.20
N ARG A 482 21.06 -21.40 31.18
CA ARG A 482 20.46 -20.07 31.38
C ARG A 482 18.98 -20.13 31.75
N PHE A 483 18.23 -21.07 31.18
CA PHE A 483 16.78 -21.24 31.38
C PHE A 483 16.46 -22.66 31.86
N PRO A 484 16.75 -22.97 33.13
CA PRO A 484 16.61 -24.30 33.68
C PRO A 484 15.15 -24.75 33.83
N GLU A 485 14.15 -23.97 33.44
CA GLU A 485 12.75 -24.42 33.37
C GLU A 485 12.25 -24.63 31.93
N ASN A 486 13.10 -24.46 30.93
CA ASN A 486 12.68 -24.63 29.54
C ASN A 486 12.66 -26.12 29.15
N VAL A 487 11.44 -26.67 29.01
CA VAL A 487 11.21 -28.07 28.59
C VAL A 487 11.65 -28.32 27.14
N VAL A 488 11.47 -27.34 26.25
CA VAL A 488 11.78 -27.47 24.82
C VAL A 488 13.28 -27.65 24.60
N ALA A 489 14.12 -26.94 25.36
CA ALA A 489 15.57 -27.08 25.30
C ALA A 489 16.03 -28.48 25.78
N ARG A 490 15.43 -29.00 26.86
CA ARG A 490 15.74 -30.34 27.38
C ARG A 490 15.35 -31.47 26.44
N THR A 491 14.12 -31.43 25.94
CA THR A 491 13.65 -32.39 24.94
C THR A 491 14.44 -32.30 23.63
N GLY A 492 14.83 -31.08 23.22
CA GLY A 492 15.72 -30.84 22.10
C GLY A 492 17.10 -31.48 22.26
N ARG A 493 17.73 -31.30 23.43
CA ARG A 493 19.00 -31.97 23.80
C ARG A 493 18.89 -33.49 23.69
N ALA A 494 17.85 -34.08 24.27
CA ALA A 494 17.63 -35.53 24.23
C ALA A 494 17.44 -36.05 22.80
N GLU A 495 16.72 -35.31 21.96
CA GLU A 495 16.54 -35.69 20.54
C GLU A 495 17.86 -35.58 19.76
N VAL A 496 18.68 -34.56 20.01
CA VAL A 496 20.01 -34.45 19.37
C VAL A 496 20.92 -35.61 19.77
N LEU A 497 20.96 -36.01 21.05
CA LEU A 497 21.72 -37.17 21.52
C LEU A 497 21.26 -38.47 20.82
N LYS A 498 19.95 -38.63 20.63
CA LYS A 498 19.37 -39.75 19.89
C LYS A 498 19.81 -39.73 18.42
N LEU A 499 19.78 -38.57 17.76
CA LEU A 499 20.24 -38.41 16.38
C LEU A 499 21.75 -38.68 16.22
N GLN A 500 22.55 -38.41 17.24
CA GLN A 500 23.97 -38.79 17.31
C GLN A 500 24.19 -40.29 17.55
N GLY A 501 23.14 -41.08 17.79
CA GLY A 501 23.22 -42.51 18.11
C GLY A 501 23.59 -42.80 19.57
N ARG A 502 23.69 -41.77 20.42
CA ARG A 502 23.98 -41.88 21.86
C ARG A 502 22.71 -42.25 22.63
N LEU A 503 22.16 -43.43 22.34
CA LEU A 503 20.84 -43.85 22.82
C LEU A 503 20.74 -43.91 24.36
N ASP A 504 21.80 -44.33 25.06
CA ASP A 504 21.80 -44.35 26.53
C ASP A 504 21.75 -42.93 27.12
N ASP A 505 22.51 -41.99 26.57
CA ASP A 505 22.50 -40.58 27.01
C ASP A 505 21.17 -39.91 26.68
N ALA A 506 20.59 -40.20 25.51
CA ALA A 506 19.27 -39.71 25.12
C ALA A 506 18.17 -40.24 26.05
N LEU A 507 18.22 -41.52 26.41
CA LEU A 507 17.28 -42.13 27.35
C LEU A 507 17.36 -41.44 28.71
N ALA A 508 18.57 -41.27 29.24
CA ALA A 508 18.79 -40.57 30.51
C ALA A 508 18.29 -39.12 30.47
N ALA A 509 18.52 -38.40 29.37
CA ALA A 509 18.05 -37.02 29.21
C ALA A 509 16.51 -36.92 29.12
N TYR A 510 15.84 -37.87 28.46
CA TYR A 510 14.37 -37.93 28.47
C TYR A 510 13.82 -38.28 29.86
N GLU A 511 14.44 -39.21 30.58
CA GLU A 511 14.05 -39.56 31.95
C GLU A 511 14.22 -38.38 32.91
N GLU A 512 15.33 -37.66 32.85
CA GLU A 512 15.56 -36.42 33.61
C GLU A 512 14.46 -35.38 33.32
N THR A 513 14.08 -35.24 32.05
CA THR A 513 13.03 -34.30 31.64
C THR A 513 11.66 -34.73 32.19
N ILE A 514 11.33 -36.02 32.16
CA ILE A 514 10.07 -36.56 32.70
C ILE A 514 10.03 -36.40 34.22
N ASP A 515 11.13 -36.64 34.93
CA ASP A 515 11.19 -36.51 36.38
C ASP A 515 10.91 -35.08 36.83
N ARG A 516 11.42 -34.09 36.09
CA ARG A 516 11.19 -32.66 36.38
C ARG A 516 9.87 -32.14 35.83
N PHE A 517 9.44 -32.65 34.68
CA PHE A 517 8.21 -32.25 34.00
C PHE A 517 7.35 -33.48 33.72
N PRO A 518 6.67 -34.00 34.77
CA PRO A 518 5.95 -35.26 34.67
C PRO A 518 4.91 -35.25 33.58
N GLU A 519 4.33 -34.10 33.25
CA GLU A 519 3.26 -33.95 32.26
C GLU A 519 3.72 -33.77 30.81
N ASP A 520 5.02 -33.61 30.55
CA ASP A 520 5.50 -33.40 29.19
C ASP A 520 5.31 -34.66 28.33
N VAL A 521 4.53 -34.53 27.25
CA VAL A 521 4.19 -35.66 26.36
C VAL A 521 5.32 -35.93 25.37
N VAL A 522 6.08 -34.89 24.98
CA VAL A 522 7.18 -35.03 24.02
C VAL A 522 8.31 -35.85 24.61
N ALA A 523 8.66 -35.61 25.87
CA ALA A 523 9.69 -36.35 26.60
C ALA A 523 9.32 -37.84 26.76
N ARG A 524 8.06 -38.15 27.11
CA ARG A 524 7.58 -39.54 27.22
C ARG A 524 7.62 -40.25 25.87
N ASN A 525 7.14 -39.62 24.81
CA ASN A 525 7.17 -40.18 23.45
C ASN A 525 8.61 -40.37 22.95
N GLY A 526 9.50 -39.42 23.25
CA GLY A 526 10.93 -39.50 22.94
C GLY A 526 11.59 -40.69 23.63
N ARG A 527 11.33 -40.89 24.93
CA ARG A 527 11.81 -42.05 25.70
C ARG A 527 11.37 -43.37 25.07
N GLU A 528 10.09 -43.50 24.73
CA GLU A 528 9.57 -44.70 24.05
C GLU A 528 10.27 -44.94 22.71
N GLY A 529 10.49 -43.89 21.92
CA GLY A 529 11.21 -43.97 20.65
C GLY A 529 12.64 -44.51 20.82
N VAL A 530 13.36 -44.05 21.84
CA VAL A 530 14.72 -44.54 22.16
C VAL A 530 14.70 -46.00 22.61
N LEU A 531 13.74 -46.40 23.46
CA LEU A 531 13.61 -47.79 23.92
C LEU A 531 13.31 -48.76 22.77
N ARG A 532 12.48 -48.36 21.81
CA ARG A 532 12.21 -49.14 20.59
C ARG A 532 13.46 -49.28 19.73
N ALA A 533 14.21 -48.20 19.54
CA ALA A 533 15.48 -48.22 18.81
C ALA A 533 16.52 -49.15 19.47
N ARG A 534 16.57 -49.19 20.80
CA ARG A 534 17.47 -50.05 21.58
C ARG A 534 17.12 -51.55 21.52
N GLN A 535 15.84 -51.88 21.38
CA GLN A 535 15.36 -53.28 21.35
C GLN A 535 15.51 -53.95 19.98
N GLY A 536 16.12 -53.29 18.98
CA GLY A 536 16.29 -53.85 17.63
C GLY A 536 14.98 -54.05 16.87
N LEU A 537 13.86 -53.58 17.42
CA LEU A 537 12.57 -53.50 16.75
C LEU A 537 12.52 -52.22 15.93
N THR A 538 13.33 -52.15 14.86
CA THR A 538 12.95 -51.61 13.55
C THR A 538 14.15 -51.59 12.59
N ASP A 539 13.83 -51.94 11.35
CA ASP A 539 14.47 -51.51 10.12
C ASP A 539 15.01 -50.07 10.22
N ILE A 540 16.34 -49.91 10.26
CA ILE A 540 17.00 -48.63 10.01
C ILE A 540 16.97 -48.38 8.50
N SER A 541 15.78 -48.42 7.90
CA SER A 541 15.58 -47.79 6.62
C SER A 541 15.53 -46.28 6.90
N ARG A 542 16.24 -45.54 6.05
CA ARG A 542 16.41 -44.08 6.04
C ARG A 542 15.09 -43.31 5.98
N HIS A 543 14.26 -43.42 6.99
CA HIS A 543 12.97 -42.76 7.11
C HIS A 543 13.16 -41.53 7.99
N SER A 544 13.68 -40.48 7.36
CA SER A 544 13.51 -39.12 7.86
C SER A 544 12.00 -38.86 8.02
N PRO A 545 11.52 -38.40 9.18
CA PRO A 545 10.13 -37.99 9.39
C PRO A 545 9.64 -36.95 8.35
N TRP A 546 10.57 -36.32 7.63
CA TRP A 546 10.31 -35.28 6.64
C TRP A 546 10.06 -35.78 5.21
N GLN A 547 10.24 -37.06 4.90
CA GLN A 547 9.83 -37.60 3.59
C GLN A 547 8.31 -37.86 3.49
N ASN A 548 7.62 -38.00 4.63
CA ASN A 548 6.16 -38.14 4.65
C ASN A 548 5.39 -36.81 4.61
N ALA A 549 6.07 -35.67 4.77
CA ALA A 549 5.49 -34.36 4.45
C ALA A 549 5.46 -34.09 2.93
N ALA A 550 6.31 -34.78 2.15
CA ALA A 550 6.38 -34.65 0.69
C ALA A 550 5.69 -35.80 -0.07
N ARG A 551 5.15 -36.80 0.64
CA ARG A 551 4.49 -37.96 0.04
C ARG A 551 3.26 -38.36 0.84
N VAL A 552 2.22 -37.52 0.75
CA VAL A 552 0.85 -38.03 0.92
C VAL A 552 0.63 -39.04 -0.20
N GLU A 553 0.61 -40.32 0.14
CA GLU A 553 0.15 -41.36 -0.77
C GLU A 553 -1.26 -41.01 -1.24
N ARG A 554 -1.38 -40.68 -2.53
CA ARG A 554 -2.67 -40.77 -3.23
C ARG A 554 -3.17 -42.20 -3.03
N PRO A 555 -4.44 -42.42 -2.64
CA PRO A 555 -4.97 -43.77 -2.58
C PRO A 555 -4.80 -44.41 -3.96
N ALA A 556 -4.19 -45.60 -3.98
CA ALA A 556 -4.03 -46.38 -5.18
C ALA A 556 -5.42 -46.65 -5.78
N LEU A 557 -5.70 -46.05 -6.95
CA LEU A 557 -6.77 -46.53 -7.81
C LEU A 557 -6.35 -47.90 -8.33
N ASP A 558 -6.93 -48.95 -7.74
CA ASP A 558 -7.01 -50.27 -8.36
C ASP A 558 -7.75 -50.12 -9.69
N SER A 559 -7.01 -50.27 -10.78
CA SER A 559 -7.48 -50.17 -12.17
C SER A 559 -8.22 -51.43 -12.61
N SER A 560 -9.20 -51.89 -11.82
CA SER A 560 -10.00 -53.06 -12.17
C SER A 560 -11.40 -53.05 -11.55
N LYS A 561 -12.19 -52.03 -11.90
CA LYS A 561 -13.66 -52.13 -12.06
C LYS A 561 -14.23 -50.87 -12.69
N GLU A 562 -14.39 -50.92 -14.01
CA GLU A 562 -15.46 -50.16 -14.67
C GLU A 562 -16.80 -50.58 -14.06
N THR A 563 -17.54 -49.63 -13.50
CA THR A 563 -19.01 -49.58 -13.60
C THR A 563 -19.49 -48.15 -13.38
N ASP A 564 -19.98 -47.57 -14.47
CA ASP A 564 -20.93 -46.46 -14.64
C ASP A 564 -21.42 -45.67 -13.41
N GLY A 565 -21.31 -44.34 -13.46
CA GLY A 565 -22.12 -43.44 -12.65
C GLY A 565 -21.54 -42.05 -12.34
N GLY A 566 -21.51 -41.16 -13.35
CA GLY A 566 -21.60 -39.69 -13.22
C GLY A 566 -20.74 -38.95 -12.19
N ALA A 567 -19.51 -38.57 -12.58
CA ALA A 567 -18.64 -37.67 -11.81
C ALA A 567 -19.03 -36.20 -12.00
N THR A 568 -19.37 -35.51 -10.91
CA THR A 568 -19.32 -34.04 -10.81
C THR A 568 -17.88 -33.61 -10.49
N SER A 569 -17.25 -32.86 -11.38
CA SER A 569 -15.93 -32.27 -11.18
C SER A 569 -15.98 -31.22 -10.07
N MET A 570 -15.24 -31.42 -8.97
CA MET A 570 -14.95 -30.36 -8.00
C MET A 570 -14.11 -29.27 -8.69
N GLU A 571 -14.74 -28.15 -9.06
CA GLU A 571 -14.05 -26.97 -9.56
C GLU A 571 -13.26 -26.32 -8.42
N VAL A 572 -11.96 -26.09 -8.64
CA VAL A 572 -11.16 -25.18 -7.80
C VAL A 572 -11.83 -23.80 -7.85
N PRO A 573 -12.06 -23.11 -6.71
CA PRO A 573 -12.70 -21.80 -6.71
C PRO A 573 -11.95 -20.83 -7.62
N ALA A 574 -12.69 -20.07 -8.43
CA ALA A 574 -12.10 -19.06 -9.31
C ALA A 574 -11.41 -17.98 -8.46
N LEU A 575 -10.20 -17.59 -8.83
CA LEU A 575 -9.54 -16.44 -8.20
C LEU A 575 -10.34 -15.17 -8.51
N ASN A 576 -10.47 -14.30 -7.51
CA ASN A 576 -11.12 -13.02 -7.69
C ASN A 576 -10.22 -12.03 -8.46
N ARG A 577 -10.79 -10.93 -8.94
CA ARG A 577 -10.09 -9.94 -9.77
C ARG A 577 -8.85 -9.35 -9.08
N ASP A 578 -8.89 -9.17 -7.76
CA ASP A 578 -7.81 -8.57 -6.99
C ASP A 578 -6.66 -9.56 -6.78
N GLU A 579 -6.98 -10.84 -6.56
CA GLU A 579 -6.01 -11.94 -6.53
C GLU A 579 -5.30 -12.08 -7.88
N VAL A 580 -6.05 -12.03 -8.99
CA VAL A 580 -5.45 -12.05 -10.33
C VAL A 580 -4.55 -10.82 -10.54
N ASN A 581 -4.98 -9.63 -10.14
CA ASN A 581 -4.17 -8.40 -10.24
C ASN A 581 -2.90 -8.45 -9.39
N LEU A 582 -2.97 -9.04 -8.20
CA LEU A 582 -1.84 -9.23 -7.30
C LEU A 582 -0.84 -10.20 -7.93
N LEU A 583 -1.30 -11.37 -8.40
CA LEU A 583 -0.45 -12.36 -9.09
C LEU A 583 0.23 -11.79 -10.34
N ILE A 584 -0.48 -10.96 -11.10
CA ILE A 584 0.08 -10.25 -12.27
C ILE A 584 1.18 -9.27 -11.83
N THR A 585 0.97 -8.58 -10.71
CA THR A 585 1.94 -7.62 -10.16
C THR A 585 3.18 -8.35 -9.64
N ASP A 586 3.00 -9.46 -8.95
CA ASP A 586 4.09 -10.30 -8.45
C ASP A 586 4.90 -10.91 -9.61
N ALA A 587 4.21 -11.43 -10.63
CA ALA A 587 4.86 -11.94 -11.84
C ALA A 587 5.68 -10.85 -12.56
N TYR A 588 5.16 -9.63 -12.63
CA TYR A 588 5.88 -8.48 -13.17
C TYR A 588 7.11 -8.12 -12.33
N LEU A 589 6.96 -8.03 -11.00
CA LEU A 589 8.04 -7.69 -10.07
C LEU A 589 9.15 -8.74 -10.07
N ILE A 590 8.82 -10.02 -10.12
CA ILE A 590 9.79 -11.12 -10.18
C ILE A 590 10.61 -11.05 -11.48
N ARG A 591 9.96 -10.82 -12.63
CA ARG A 591 10.68 -10.64 -13.90
C ARG A 591 11.54 -9.38 -13.90
N ARG A 592 11.07 -8.28 -13.31
CA ARG A 592 11.84 -7.04 -13.19
C ARG A 592 13.07 -7.23 -12.29
N TRP A 593 12.89 -7.88 -11.15
CA TRP A 593 13.95 -8.15 -10.17
C TRP A 593 15.01 -9.11 -10.73
N ALA A 594 14.60 -10.17 -11.43
CA ALA A 594 15.52 -11.10 -12.09
C ALA A 594 16.44 -10.42 -13.11
N ARG A 595 16.02 -9.29 -13.70
CA ARG A 595 16.84 -8.53 -14.69
C ARG A 595 17.76 -7.48 -14.08
N GLN A 596 17.54 -7.09 -12.82
CA GLN A 596 18.39 -6.13 -12.10
C GLN A 596 19.56 -6.81 -11.35
N GLY A 597 19.55 -8.14 -11.21
CA GLY A 597 20.65 -8.91 -10.61
C GLY A 597 21.89 -9.00 -11.52
N LYS A 598 23.10 -8.91 -10.91
CA LYS A 598 24.41 -9.07 -11.59
C LYS A 598 24.77 -10.55 -11.82
N GLU A 599 23.92 -11.30 -12.50
CA GLU A 599 24.26 -12.62 -13.05
C GLU A 599 23.87 -12.67 -14.54
N ASN A 600 24.61 -13.44 -15.33
CA ASN A 600 24.56 -13.40 -16.80
C ASN A 600 23.15 -13.74 -17.37
N ASP A 601 22.70 -12.89 -18.30
CA ASP A 601 21.39 -12.80 -19.02
C ASP A 601 20.94 -14.08 -19.78
N PRO A 602 19.65 -14.37 -20.17
CA PRO A 602 18.46 -13.50 -20.20
C PRO A 602 17.06 -14.11 -19.85
N TRP A 603 16.93 -15.20 -19.10
CA TRP A 603 15.63 -15.72 -18.63
C TRP A 603 15.81 -16.38 -17.27
N LEU A 604 14.78 -16.44 -16.43
CA LEU A 604 14.79 -16.90 -15.01
C LEU A 604 15.61 -18.19 -14.79
N ASN A 605 16.94 -18.10 -14.72
CA ASN A 605 17.83 -19.27 -14.74
C ASN A 605 18.42 -19.60 -13.36
N THR A 606 18.06 -18.84 -12.33
CA THR A 606 18.45 -19.15 -10.94
C THR A 606 17.26 -19.76 -10.20
N GLY A 607 17.45 -20.99 -9.71
CA GLY A 607 16.43 -21.92 -9.21
C GLY A 607 15.26 -21.29 -8.46
N MET A 608 15.52 -20.51 -7.41
CA MET A 608 14.47 -19.94 -6.54
C MET A 608 13.47 -19.04 -7.28
N GLN A 609 13.93 -18.22 -8.25
CA GLN A 609 13.03 -17.37 -9.03
C GLN A 609 12.29 -18.15 -10.10
N ARG A 610 12.90 -19.22 -10.63
CA ARG A 610 12.25 -20.16 -11.54
C ARG A 610 11.15 -20.95 -10.83
N GLU A 611 11.37 -21.35 -9.57
CA GLU A 611 10.36 -22.01 -8.74
C GLU A 611 9.22 -21.07 -8.35
N ARG A 612 9.53 -19.84 -7.91
CA ARG A 612 8.50 -18.81 -7.66
C ARG A 612 7.69 -18.47 -8.91
N ALA A 613 8.35 -18.41 -10.07
CA ALA A 613 7.66 -18.22 -11.34
C ALA A 613 6.80 -19.42 -11.74
N ARG A 614 7.21 -20.65 -11.41
CA ARG A 614 6.39 -21.85 -11.64
C ARG A 614 5.18 -21.91 -10.71
N ASP A 615 5.34 -21.58 -9.43
CA ASP A 615 4.23 -21.49 -8.47
C ASP A 615 3.20 -20.43 -8.91
N LEU A 616 3.68 -19.24 -9.30
CA LEU A 616 2.81 -18.20 -9.85
C LEU A 616 2.15 -18.62 -11.16
N LEU A 617 2.87 -19.35 -12.03
CA LEU A 617 2.32 -19.88 -13.26
C LEU A 617 1.19 -20.87 -12.96
N ASP A 618 1.40 -21.83 -12.07
CA ASP A 618 0.39 -22.83 -11.70
C ASP A 618 -0.88 -22.17 -11.14
N ARG A 619 -0.73 -21.09 -10.37
CA ARG A 619 -1.84 -20.29 -9.84
C ARG A 619 -2.52 -19.44 -10.90
N LEU A 620 -1.80 -18.91 -11.88
CA LEU A 620 -2.42 -18.16 -13.00
C LEU A 620 -3.07 -19.11 -14.03
N LEU A 621 -2.58 -20.35 -14.13
CA LEU A 621 -3.11 -21.37 -15.03
C LEU A 621 -4.53 -21.81 -14.65
N THR A 622 -4.94 -21.68 -13.39
CA THR A 622 -6.33 -21.95 -12.96
C THR A 622 -7.32 -20.92 -13.52
N GLU A 623 -6.88 -19.67 -13.71
CA GLU A 623 -7.71 -18.57 -14.21
C GLU A 623 -7.55 -18.25 -15.69
N ARG A 624 -6.58 -18.87 -16.38
CA ARG A 624 -6.25 -18.56 -17.78
C ARG A 624 -7.44 -18.68 -18.73
N ASP A 625 -8.39 -19.56 -18.41
CA ASP A 625 -9.57 -19.80 -19.23
C ASP A 625 -10.70 -18.79 -18.96
N ARG A 626 -10.63 -18.06 -17.84
CA ARG A 626 -11.66 -17.12 -17.38
C ARG A 626 -11.20 -15.66 -17.51
N ASN A 627 -9.89 -15.39 -17.46
CA ASN A 627 -9.34 -14.04 -17.41
C ASN A 627 -8.23 -13.81 -18.45
N SER A 628 -8.43 -12.83 -19.35
CA SER A 628 -7.46 -12.51 -20.40
C SER A 628 -6.12 -11.97 -19.86
N LEU A 629 -6.11 -11.29 -18.71
CA LEU A 629 -4.86 -10.80 -18.10
C LEU A 629 -4.04 -11.96 -17.54
N ALA A 630 -4.70 -12.91 -16.85
CA ALA A 630 -4.07 -14.14 -16.36
C ALA A 630 -3.55 -15.00 -17.52
N ALA A 631 -4.31 -15.11 -18.61
CA ALA A 631 -3.90 -15.85 -19.80
C ALA A 631 -2.64 -15.26 -20.45
N GLY A 632 -2.59 -13.92 -20.60
CA GLY A 632 -1.43 -13.23 -21.15
C GLY A 632 -0.20 -13.37 -20.25
N GLU A 633 -0.36 -13.21 -18.94
CA GLU A 633 0.76 -13.36 -17.99
C GLU A 633 1.26 -14.78 -17.84
N SER A 634 0.38 -15.78 -17.82
CA SER A 634 0.76 -17.19 -17.81
C SER A 634 1.65 -17.50 -19.02
N GLY A 635 1.29 -16.99 -20.19
CA GLY A 635 2.10 -17.17 -21.40
C GLY A 635 3.47 -16.48 -21.29
N ILE A 636 3.54 -15.22 -20.86
CA ILE A 636 4.81 -14.49 -20.70
C ILE A 636 5.71 -15.14 -19.64
N LEU A 637 5.13 -15.57 -18.52
CA LEU A 637 5.87 -16.22 -17.44
C LEU A 637 6.38 -17.60 -17.86
N SER A 638 5.60 -18.34 -18.67
CA SER A 638 6.03 -19.61 -19.26
C SER A 638 7.21 -19.45 -20.23
N LEU A 639 7.25 -18.37 -21.02
CA LEU A 639 8.44 -18.07 -21.85
C LEU A 639 9.65 -17.78 -20.98
N ALA A 640 9.42 -17.15 -19.83
CA ALA A 640 10.48 -16.69 -18.96
C ALA A 640 11.19 -17.81 -18.19
N THR A 641 10.66 -19.02 -18.15
CA THR A 641 11.31 -20.18 -17.51
C THR A 641 12.50 -20.70 -18.32
N GLY A 642 12.58 -20.37 -19.62
CA GLY A 642 13.73 -20.62 -20.48
C GLY A 642 13.82 -22.03 -21.09
N ASP A 643 12.88 -22.93 -20.83
CA ASP A 643 12.84 -24.27 -21.43
C ASP A 643 12.26 -24.20 -22.86
N SER A 644 12.95 -24.82 -23.83
CA SER A 644 12.51 -24.91 -25.23
C SER A 644 11.15 -25.59 -25.42
N MET A 645 10.83 -26.61 -24.62
CA MET A 645 9.52 -27.28 -24.67
C MET A 645 8.43 -26.40 -24.05
N ASP A 646 8.75 -25.71 -22.95
CA ASP A 646 7.82 -24.77 -22.33
C ASP A 646 7.56 -23.54 -23.20
N ARG A 647 8.54 -23.11 -24.01
CA ARG A 647 8.39 -22.00 -24.95
C ARG A 647 7.40 -22.33 -26.08
N GLN A 648 7.51 -23.53 -26.66
CA GLN A 648 6.56 -23.98 -27.68
C GLN A 648 5.16 -24.16 -27.08
N ARG A 649 5.07 -24.71 -25.87
CA ARG A 649 3.82 -24.84 -25.12
C ARG A 649 3.21 -23.47 -24.79
N ALA A 650 4.03 -22.49 -24.40
CA ALA A 650 3.62 -21.12 -24.13
C ALA A 650 3.06 -20.43 -25.38
N LEU A 651 3.71 -20.64 -26.54
CA LEU A 651 3.22 -20.16 -27.84
C LEU A 651 1.86 -20.75 -28.18
N ASP A 652 1.69 -22.06 -28.01
CA ASP A 652 0.42 -22.72 -28.29
C ASP A 652 -0.69 -22.26 -27.33
N PHE A 653 -0.36 -22.05 -26.05
CA PHE A 653 -1.26 -21.45 -25.06
C PHE A 653 -1.65 -20.01 -25.43
N LEU A 654 -0.69 -19.18 -25.82
CA LEU A 654 -0.96 -17.79 -26.19
C LEU A 654 -1.77 -17.69 -27.50
N ARG A 655 -1.54 -18.57 -28.46
CA ARG A 655 -2.37 -18.68 -29.68
C ARG A 655 -3.80 -19.07 -29.35
N ALA A 656 -3.99 -20.02 -28.44
CA ALA A 656 -5.32 -20.39 -27.96
C ALA A 656 -5.98 -19.23 -27.21
N ALA A 657 -5.23 -18.52 -26.37
CA ALA A 657 -5.71 -17.37 -25.62
C ALA A 657 -6.10 -16.19 -26.52
N VAL A 658 -5.36 -15.91 -27.61
CA VAL A 658 -5.75 -14.88 -28.59
C VAL A 658 -7.05 -15.23 -29.31
N LYS A 659 -7.26 -16.51 -29.64
CA LYS A 659 -8.55 -16.96 -30.21
C LYS A 659 -9.70 -16.78 -29.22
N ARG A 660 -9.44 -17.02 -27.93
CA ARG A 660 -10.42 -16.92 -26.84
C ARG A 660 -10.72 -15.49 -26.43
N PHE A 661 -9.70 -14.63 -26.43
CA PHE A 661 -9.77 -13.22 -26.03
C PHE A 661 -9.28 -12.30 -27.16
N PRO A 662 -9.97 -12.30 -28.32
CA PRO A 662 -9.51 -11.55 -29.49
C PRO A 662 -9.46 -10.04 -29.22
N GLY A 663 -10.20 -9.50 -28.25
CA GLY A 663 -10.16 -8.08 -27.90
C GLY A 663 -9.05 -7.67 -26.92
N SER A 664 -8.26 -8.59 -26.37
CA SER A 664 -7.28 -8.28 -25.31
C SER A 664 -5.93 -7.84 -25.88
N PRO A 665 -5.51 -6.57 -25.71
CA PRO A 665 -4.20 -6.10 -26.18
C PRO A 665 -3.06 -6.82 -25.46
N ARG A 666 -3.25 -7.20 -24.19
CA ARG A 666 -2.24 -7.88 -23.38
C ARG A 666 -1.95 -9.30 -23.85
N VAL A 667 -2.97 -10.09 -24.17
CA VAL A 667 -2.80 -11.47 -24.67
C VAL A 667 -2.16 -11.46 -26.06
N ARG A 668 -2.58 -10.53 -26.92
CA ARG A 668 -1.97 -10.36 -28.24
C ARG A 668 -0.53 -9.88 -28.13
N TYR A 669 -0.24 -8.95 -27.22
CA TYR A 669 1.14 -8.54 -26.93
C TYR A 669 2.00 -9.72 -26.46
N ALA A 670 1.50 -10.49 -25.50
CA ALA A 670 2.17 -11.68 -24.99
C ALA A 670 2.51 -12.66 -26.12
N LEU A 671 1.56 -12.92 -27.03
CA LEU A 671 1.77 -13.77 -28.20
C LEU A 671 2.80 -13.19 -29.17
N ASP A 672 2.65 -11.94 -29.59
CA ASP A 672 3.56 -11.31 -30.56
C ASP A 672 5.00 -11.25 -30.01
N ARG A 673 5.14 -11.02 -28.69
CA ARG A 673 6.41 -11.12 -27.98
C ARG A 673 6.97 -12.54 -27.97
N ALA A 674 6.14 -13.54 -27.69
CA ALA A 674 6.54 -14.95 -27.72
C ALA A 674 7.07 -15.36 -29.09
N GLU A 675 6.35 -14.98 -30.15
CA GLU A 675 6.70 -15.28 -31.53
C GLU A 675 8.00 -14.57 -31.93
N ARG A 676 8.22 -13.36 -31.43
CA ARG A 676 9.48 -12.61 -31.58
C ARG A 676 10.63 -13.31 -30.88
N GLU A 677 10.47 -13.73 -29.63
CA GLU A 677 11.52 -14.42 -28.88
C GLU A 677 11.90 -15.75 -29.52
N GLU A 678 10.92 -16.45 -30.07
CA GLU A 678 11.14 -17.68 -30.80
C GLU A 678 11.82 -17.47 -32.15
N ALA A 679 11.41 -16.45 -32.91
CA ALA A 679 12.08 -16.11 -34.15
C ALA A 679 13.52 -15.60 -33.92
N MET A 680 13.78 -14.90 -32.80
CA MET A 680 15.14 -14.51 -32.38
C MET A 680 15.98 -15.75 -32.03
N ALA A 681 15.41 -16.70 -31.29
CA ALA A 681 16.09 -17.95 -30.96
C ALA A 681 16.39 -18.83 -32.18
N LYS A 682 15.54 -18.77 -33.21
CA LYS A 682 15.71 -19.47 -34.49
C LYS A 682 16.56 -18.71 -35.52
N GLY A 683 16.93 -17.47 -35.23
CA GLY A 683 17.70 -16.62 -36.15
C GLY A 683 16.92 -16.14 -37.39
N ASP A 684 15.59 -16.17 -37.36
CA ASP A 684 14.73 -15.73 -38.48
C ASP A 684 14.38 -14.25 -38.35
N ALA A 685 15.25 -13.39 -38.89
CA ALA A 685 15.07 -11.93 -38.85
C ALA A 685 13.96 -11.42 -39.79
N SER A 686 13.50 -12.26 -40.73
CA SER A 686 12.58 -11.84 -41.80
C SER A 686 11.16 -11.52 -41.30
N VAL A 687 10.74 -12.16 -40.21
CA VAL A 687 9.40 -12.01 -39.63
C VAL A 687 9.29 -10.84 -38.63
N MET A 688 10.43 -10.32 -38.14
CA MET A 688 10.47 -9.32 -37.07
C MET A 688 9.80 -7.98 -37.40
N PRO A 689 9.97 -7.39 -38.59
CA PRO A 689 9.31 -6.12 -38.93
C PRO A 689 7.78 -6.24 -38.94
N MET A 690 7.25 -7.41 -39.28
CA MET A 690 5.81 -7.68 -39.28
C MET A 690 5.28 -7.78 -37.85
N LEU A 691 6.02 -8.44 -36.94
CA LEU A 691 5.62 -8.62 -35.54
C LEU A 691 5.56 -7.29 -34.78
N TRP A 692 6.52 -6.38 -34.98
CA TRP A 692 6.44 -5.03 -34.41
C TRP A 692 5.26 -4.23 -34.95
N LYS A 693 5.00 -4.30 -36.27
CA LYS A 693 3.84 -3.64 -36.89
C LYS A 693 2.51 -4.17 -36.37
N LYS A 694 2.40 -5.46 -36.00
CA LYS A 694 1.20 -6.02 -35.36
C LYS A 694 0.97 -5.36 -34.00
N LEU A 695 1.99 -5.29 -33.16
CA LEU A 695 1.91 -4.70 -31.82
C LEU A 695 1.46 -3.23 -31.81
N ILE A 696 2.05 -2.41 -32.69
CA ILE A 696 1.74 -0.98 -32.78
C ILE A 696 0.31 -0.73 -33.27
N ARG A 697 -0.23 -1.62 -34.11
CA ARG A 697 -1.61 -1.53 -34.61
C ARG A 697 -2.64 -1.87 -33.55
N LEU A 698 -2.24 -2.51 -32.45
CA LEU A 698 -3.15 -2.83 -31.35
C LEU A 698 -3.51 -1.59 -30.54
N ASP A 699 -2.56 -0.67 -30.34
CA ASP A 699 -2.75 0.54 -29.55
C ASP A 699 -1.77 1.66 -29.94
N ARG A 700 -2.29 2.87 -30.17
CA ARG A 700 -1.50 4.07 -30.48
C ARG A 700 -0.48 4.44 -29.39
N HIS A 701 -0.72 4.03 -28.14
CA HIS A 701 0.18 4.25 -27.00
C HIS A 701 1.45 3.39 -27.09
N LEU A 702 1.45 2.35 -27.93
CA LEU A 702 2.60 1.48 -28.22
C LEU A 702 3.38 1.89 -29.48
N PHE A 703 2.94 2.94 -30.16
CA PHE A 703 3.67 3.58 -31.27
C PHE A 703 5.18 3.80 -31.02
N PRO A 704 5.64 4.15 -29.80
CA PRO A 704 7.08 4.34 -29.53
C PRO A 704 7.93 3.09 -29.81
N LEU A 705 7.34 1.90 -29.74
CA LEU A 705 8.03 0.64 -29.93
C LEU A 705 8.46 0.40 -31.39
N GLN A 706 7.90 1.15 -32.35
CA GLN A 706 8.24 0.98 -33.76
C GLN A 706 9.69 1.34 -34.11
N TRP A 707 10.33 2.19 -33.30
CA TRP A 707 11.70 2.61 -33.51
C TRP A 707 12.65 1.93 -32.52
N MET A 708 12.23 1.77 -31.26
CA MET A 708 13.04 1.06 -30.25
C MET A 708 13.18 -0.44 -30.55
N GLY A 709 12.12 -1.05 -31.09
CA GLY A 709 12.06 -2.48 -31.35
C GLY A 709 13.07 -3.00 -32.38
N PRO A 710 13.20 -2.36 -33.55
CA PRO A 710 14.28 -2.65 -34.51
C PRO A 710 15.68 -2.45 -33.89
N LEU A 711 15.90 -1.42 -33.09
CA LEU A 711 17.18 -1.17 -32.43
C LEU A 711 17.55 -2.28 -31.44
N LEU A 712 16.61 -2.78 -30.65
CA LEU A 712 16.84 -3.95 -29.78
C LEU A 712 17.21 -5.21 -30.58
N LEU A 713 16.65 -5.38 -31.79
CA LEU A 713 17.00 -6.50 -32.67
C LEU A 713 18.44 -6.42 -33.17
N PHE A 714 18.95 -5.20 -33.47
CA PHE A 714 20.35 -4.99 -33.88
C PHE A 714 21.37 -5.44 -32.84
N ALA A 715 21.01 -5.46 -31.55
CA ALA A 715 21.88 -5.98 -30.50
C ALA A 715 22.10 -7.51 -30.60
N ARG A 716 21.28 -8.21 -31.39
CA ARG A 716 21.26 -9.68 -31.48
C ARG A 716 21.42 -10.21 -32.91
N VAL A 717 21.16 -9.39 -33.93
CA VAL A 717 21.26 -9.76 -35.36
C VAL A 717 21.92 -8.62 -36.15
N SER A 718 22.90 -8.95 -37.01
CA SER A 718 23.52 -8.00 -37.92
C SER A 718 22.58 -7.63 -39.08
N LEU A 719 22.22 -6.36 -39.17
CA LEU A 719 21.42 -5.75 -40.22
C LEU A 719 22.27 -4.62 -40.87
N SER A 720 21.87 -4.09 -42.03
CA SER A 720 22.64 -3.07 -42.75
C SER A 720 22.71 -1.74 -42.00
N ASP A 721 23.88 -1.09 -42.02
CA ASP A 721 24.16 0.18 -41.33
C ASP A 721 23.17 1.30 -41.66
N GLN A 722 22.73 1.40 -42.91
CA GLN A 722 21.76 2.41 -43.36
C GLN A 722 20.41 2.29 -42.62
N VAL A 723 19.89 1.07 -42.48
CA VAL A 723 18.61 0.81 -41.77
C VAL A 723 18.74 1.11 -40.29
N TRP A 724 19.91 0.85 -39.69
CA TRP A 724 20.18 1.18 -38.29
C TRP A 724 20.08 2.68 -38.07
N GLN A 725 20.77 3.44 -38.92
CA GLN A 725 20.89 4.89 -38.80
C GLN A 725 19.52 5.58 -38.93
N GLU A 726 18.73 5.19 -39.93
CA GLU A 726 17.38 5.74 -40.14
C GLU A 726 16.46 5.52 -38.91
N HIS A 727 16.52 4.34 -38.27
CA HIS A 727 15.71 4.04 -37.09
C HIS A 727 16.19 4.79 -35.83
N ALA A 728 17.50 4.92 -35.64
CA ALA A 728 18.08 5.64 -34.52
C ALA A 728 17.76 7.14 -34.57
N GLU A 729 17.91 7.76 -35.74
CA GLU A 729 17.59 9.18 -35.96
C GLU A 729 16.10 9.46 -35.70
N GLN A 730 15.20 8.62 -36.22
CA GLN A 730 13.76 8.78 -35.97
C GLN A 730 13.38 8.63 -34.50
N LEU A 731 13.99 7.67 -33.78
CA LEU A 731 13.76 7.50 -32.35
C LEU A 731 14.24 8.72 -31.56
N ALA A 732 15.45 9.22 -31.88
CA ALA A 732 16.00 10.40 -31.23
C ALA A 732 15.12 11.64 -31.42
N ILE A 733 14.64 11.90 -32.65
CA ILE A 733 13.73 13.01 -32.96
C ILE A 733 12.43 12.89 -32.16
N TRP A 734 11.89 11.67 -32.04
CA TRP A 734 10.65 11.45 -31.31
C TRP A 734 10.81 11.60 -29.78
N LEU A 735 11.96 11.19 -29.23
CA LEU A 735 12.25 11.25 -27.81
C LEU A 735 12.69 12.64 -27.33
N PHE A 736 13.33 13.43 -28.20
CA PHE A 736 13.93 14.70 -27.81
C PHE A 736 12.95 15.72 -27.19
N PRO A 737 11.75 15.98 -27.74
CA PRO A 737 10.77 16.87 -27.11
C PRO A 737 10.33 16.38 -25.72
N ARG A 738 10.32 15.06 -25.49
CA ARG A 738 9.93 14.43 -24.22
C ARG A 738 11.03 14.53 -23.17
N LEU A 739 12.30 14.51 -23.59
CA LEU A 739 13.44 14.80 -22.72
C LEU A 739 13.40 16.25 -22.21
N GLN A 740 13.05 17.22 -23.07
CA GLN A 740 12.91 18.62 -22.68
C GLN A 740 11.74 18.79 -21.70
N GLN A 741 10.58 18.23 -22.03
CA GLN A 741 9.40 18.28 -21.16
C GLN A 741 9.64 17.66 -19.77
N ALA A 742 10.46 16.59 -19.69
CA ALA A 742 10.82 15.96 -18.41
C ALA A 742 11.73 16.81 -17.51
N LYS A 743 12.43 17.81 -18.07
CA LYS A 743 13.30 18.72 -17.32
C LYS A 743 12.58 19.98 -16.83
N GLU A 744 11.46 20.34 -17.44
CA GLU A 744 10.77 21.63 -17.22
C GLU A 744 9.43 21.51 -16.46
N SER A 745 8.92 20.29 -16.15
CA SER A 745 7.61 20.07 -15.50
C SER A 745 7.53 18.75 -14.69
N GLU A 746 6.47 18.51 -13.89
CA GLU A 746 6.17 17.19 -13.32
C GLU A 746 6.11 16.15 -14.46
N PRO A 747 7.06 15.21 -14.54
CA PRO A 747 7.25 14.47 -15.78
C PRO A 747 6.12 13.46 -15.98
N SER A 748 5.30 13.69 -17.02
CA SER A 748 4.36 12.68 -17.50
C SER A 748 5.09 11.35 -17.73
N PHE A 749 4.37 10.23 -17.66
CA PHE A 749 5.02 8.93 -17.87
C PHE A 749 5.87 8.87 -19.14
N TYR A 750 5.37 9.45 -20.23
CA TYR A 750 6.07 9.47 -21.52
C TYR A 750 7.26 10.42 -21.52
N ALA A 751 7.21 11.51 -20.73
CA ALA A 751 8.34 12.40 -20.54
C ALA A 751 9.44 11.69 -19.73
N TRP A 752 9.10 11.07 -18.60
CA TRP A 752 10.03 10.28 -17.79
C TRP A 752 10.59 9.08 -18.56
N TRP A 753 9.71 8.28 -19.18
CA TRP A 753 10.08 7.09 -19.95
C TRP A 753 10.93 7.47 -21.15
N GLY A 754 10.52 8.52 -21.88
CA GLY A 754 11.24 9.02 -23.03
C GLY A 754 12.63 9.54 -22.66
N SER A 755 12.75 10.30 -21.57
CA SER A 755 14.01 10.74 -21.00
C SER A 755 14.92 9.57 -20.62
N ALA A 756 14.38 8.54 -19.96
CA ALA A 756 15.14 7.37 -19.57
C ALA A 756 15.63 6.54 -20.78
N VAL A 757 14.77 6.30 -21.78
CA VAL A 757 15.17 5.60 -23.01
C VAL A 757 16.21 6.42 -23.79
N TYR A 758 16.03 7.74 -23.86
CA TYR A 758 16.98 8.64 -24.51
C TYR A 758 18.35 8.58 -23.83
N GLY A 759 18.39 8.69 -22.50
CA GLY A 759 19.62 8.61 -21.72
C GLY A 759 20.39 7.30 -21.90
N LEU A 760 19.68 6.17 -22.03
CA LEU A 760 20.28 4.84 -22.20
C LEU A 760 20.85 4.61 -23.61
N LEU A 761 20.28 5.21 -24.65
CA LEU A 761 20.72 5.00 -26.04
C LEU A 761 21.67 6.09 -26.54
N PHE A 762 21.38 7.34 -26.22
CA PHE A 762 22.03 8.52 -26.81
C PHE A 762 22.83 9.35 -25.78
N GLY A 763 22.69 9.06 -24.49
CA GLY A 763 23.35 9.81 -23.40
C GLY A 763 22.52 10.96 -22.85
N THR A 764 23.07 11.71 -21.88
CA THR A 764 22.33 12.73 -21.09
C THR A 764 22.53 14.18 -21.56
N ALA A 765 23.41 14.41 -22.54
CA ALA A 765 23.68 15.72 -23.11
C ALA A 765 22.48 16.24 -23.94
N VAL A 766 22.30 17.56 -23.98
CA VAL A 766 21.22 18.21 -24.75
C VAL A 766 21.65 18.31 -26.21
N VAL A 767 21.09 17.44 -27.05
CA VAL A 767 21.36 17.34 -28.49
C VAL A 767 20.27 18.08 -29.26
N ARG A 768 20.59 19.21 -29.90
CA ARG A 768 19.61 20.10 -30.56
C ARG A 768 19.25 19.66 -31.99
N ASP A 769 20.10 18.86 -32.64
CA ASP A 769 19.86 18.31 -33.98
C ASP A 769 20.49 16.91 -34.17
N ALA A 770 20.15 16.22 -35.27
CA ALA A 770 20.61 14.86 -35.55
C ALA A 770 22.14 14.73 -35.75
N SER A 771 22.85 15.85 -36.01
CA SER A 771 24.31 15.86 -36.17
C SER A 771 25.07 15.87 -34.85
N GLU A 772 24.39 16.18 -33.74
CA GLU A 772 24.90 16.14 -32.37
C GLU A 772 24.69 14.77 -31.68
N LEU A 773 24.08 13.80 -32.37
CA LEU A 773 23.94 12.43 -31.85
C LEU A 773 25.33 11.75 -31.76
N PRO A 774 25.54 10.83 -30.80
CA PRO A 774 26.77 10.05 -30.74
C PRO A 774 27.01 9.30 -32.05
N ASP A 775 28.27 9.00 -32.39
CA ASP A 775 28.54 8.22 -33.59
C ASP A 775 27.90 6.81 -33.51
N MET A 776 27.77 6.17 -34.68
CA MET A 776 27.15 4.86 -34.84
C MET A 776 27.76 3.77 -33.94
N GLU A 777 29.07 3.80 -33.72
CA GLU A 777 29.78 2.81 -32.93
C GLU A 777 29.50 3.02 -31.43
N THR A 778 29.50 4.28 -30.99
CA THR A 778 29.10 4.68 -29.64
C THR A 778 27.65 4.31 -29.33
N MET A 779 26.72 4.57 -30.25
CA MET A 779 25.32 4.20 -30.04
C MET A 779 25.10 2.68 -30.02
N ARG A 780 25.85 1.92 -30.83
CA ARG A 780 25.86 0.45 -30.77
C ARG A 780 26.37 -0.06 -29.44
N GLU A 781 27.43 0.54 -28.92
CA GLU A 781 27.97 0.17 -27.62
C GLU A 781 27.00 0.53 -26.49
N ASN A 782 26.36 1.70 -26.52
CA ASN A 782 25.30 2.07 -25.58
C ASN A 782 24.14 1.08 -25.61
N LEU A 783 23.67 0.71 -26.80
CA LEU A 783 22.64 -0.32 -26.96
C LEU A 783 23.08 -1.67 -26.37
N ARG A 784 24.34 -2.07 -26.59
CA ARG A 784 24.90 -3.33 -26.08
C ARG A 784 24.99 -3.33 -24.55
N VAL A 785 25.50 -2.24 -23.97
CA VAL A 785 25.68 -2.06 -22.52
C VAL A 785 24.32 -1.94 -21.82
N ASN A 786 23.40 -1.17 -22.40
CA ASN A 786 22.10 -0.85 -21.79
C ASN A 786 20.96 -1.74 -22.27
N TYR A 787 21.23 -2.79 -23.04
CA TYR A 787 20.23 -3.70 -23.61
C TYR A 787 19.18 -4.16 -22.58
N LYS A 788 19.66 -4.64 -21.41
CA LYS A 788 18.80 -5.07 -20.30
C LYS A 788 17.88 -3.95 -19.80
N ALA A 789 18.42 -2.75 -19.62
CA ALA A 789 17.68 -1.60 -19.14
C ALA A 789 16.61 -1.14 -20.15
N LEU A 790 16.92 -1.22 -21.45
CA LEU A 790 16.00 -0.86 -22.53
C LEU A 790 14.84 -1.85 -22.67
N VAL A 791 15.10 -3.15 -22.49
CA VAL A 791 14.04 -4.18 -22.43
C VAL A 791 13.13 -3.97 -21.21
N ILE A 792 13.67 -3.53 -20.07
CA ILE A 792 12.85 -3.16 -18.91
C ILE A 792 11.94 -1.96 -19.25
N LYS A 793 12.46 -0.96 -19.98
CA LYS A 793 11.65 0.19 -20.41
C LYS A 793 10.54 -0.21 -21.37
N GLU A 794 10.78 -1.13 -22.30
CA GLU A 794 9.71 -1.71 -23.13
C GLU A 794 8.56 -2.27 -22.26
N GLU A 795 8.87 -3.08 -21.26
CA GLU A 795 7.86 -3.68 -20.38
C GLU A 795 7.14 -2.68 -19.49
N GLU A 796 7.83 -1.66 -18.98
CA GLU A 796 7.22 -0.60 -18.17
C GLU A 796 6.14 0.15 -18.97
N LEU A 797 6.41 0.43 -20.26
CA LEU A 797 5.44 1.04 -21.18
C LEU A 797 4.17 0.20 -21.25
N LEU A 798 4.32 -1.11 -21.42
CA LEU A 798 3.20 -2.03 -21.60
C LEU A 798 2.44 -2.34 -20.32
N TYR A 799 3.14 -2.52 -19.19
CA TYR A 799 2.51 -2.78 -17.89
C TYR A 799 1.63 -1.60 -17.48
N ARG A 800 2.10 -0.37 -17.68
CA ARG A 800 1.33 0.83 -17.35
C ARG A 800 0.12 1.04 -18.26
N HIS A 801 0.17 0.57 -19.50
CA HIS A 801 -0.95 0.67 -20.45
C HIS A 801 -1.94 -0.49 -20.34
N ALA A 802 -1.50 -1.72 -20.11
CA ALA A 802 -2.39 -2.87 -19.94
C ALA A 802 -3.09 -2.93 -18.56
N ARG A 803 -2.70 -2.04 -17.62
CA ARG A 803 -3.35 -1.84 -16.31
C ARG A 803 -4.42 -0.73 -16.35
N ARG A 804 -4.37 0.15 -17.35
CA ARG A 804 -5.47 1.06 -17.71
C ARG A 804 -6.50 0.30 -18.53
#